data_AF-A0A6L5XYM1-F1
#
_entry.id   AF-A0A6L5XYM1-F1
#
_cell.length_a   1.000
_cell.length_b   1.000
_cell.length_c   1.000
_cell.angle_alpha   90.00
_cell.angle_beta   90.00
_cell.angle_gamma   90.00
#
_symmetry.space_group_name_H-M   'P 1'
#
loop_
_entity.id
_entity.type
_entity.pdbx_description
1 polymer ?
#
loop_
_entity_poly.entity_id
_entity_poly.type
_entity_poly.pdbx_seq_one_letter_code
_entity_poly.pdbx_strand_id
1 'polypeptide(L)'
;MTKEWSKENPIPELNLKWYEEKYSYSDGNVEDEIIEIIKANQEVDYSKSIYENLSWPSYYHLTYLRENILNWYPFTKNDSVLEIGCGMGAITNMLCERCGHVTAVELSKRRATAVKYRCYDKDNLEIIVANLNDIEFEQKFDYITLIGVLEYQGTYTLSENPFVDFLKKIKELLKPDGKLLIAIENKYGLKYWCGAKEDHTGIPFDGMNQYKVGNGNARTFSKKELRDLLEKSGYGYSYFYYPLPDYKLPERIYSENYLPRENELNSLRRYYIPDNESVIADERNIYNDLIENEVFEFFANSFLVECSAKENNEGRVVFMKDGGERNAAHRIITTIDDKKQVVKRAKTIYGEEHIKQVYANMENLKNRGIQVLPVTYNNGKLEMEFYDGETLEHRLVSCFEKNETEEAFALIDTLIDFIKMTSDCVPSKENCMIYYGLIKEEEAYKYSCILKDGYIDMIAQNCFVGEKWVFFDQEWHMENVPLDFILYRMFNMLYYNNPDIQQHCSLYDLAEHYNMVESWDLYGDLNSVFEAQVLDRYHLNSSNGISSINLNTCIQNIGKLFLTIPNNTNTQEINVDELKKEISILLSEKKYEQLEELMNSEEIADIKEKDIEKLRNIMCIYSMEKKSGAYNFISTCDSLDKCLDHYNTVKYLISDIISNGEKSRIEDFIRYVKLYQVSYIALIVIASCEWGEGEMEAVLGYIGEIYLEKNMDEDAANIFGYLLDCNPDNDDAKYKLGYIYYKHNNFEKAMEYLEAISYPTMEVEELKNNIMRFGIN
;
A
#
# COMPACT_ATOMS: atom_id res chain seq x y z
N MET A 1 -38.83 -32.11 -3.52
CA MET A 1 -38.81 -31.40 -2.23
C MET A 1 -37.43 -30.82 -2.05
N THR A 2 -37.18 -29.67 -2.66
CA THR A 2 -35.96 -28.89 -2.41
C THR A 2 -36.12 -28.29 -1.03
N LYS A 3 -35.37 -28.79 -0.03
CA LYS A 3 -35.22 -28.05 1.23
C LYS A 3 -34.53 -26.74 0.84
N GLU A 4 -35.22 -25.62 0.99
CA GLU A 4 -34.59 -24.31 0.96
C GLU A 4 -33.70 -24.23 2.21
N TRP A 5 -32.41 -24.49 2.04
CA TRP A 5 -31.43 -24.38 3.11
C TRP A 5 -31.21 -22.91 3.45
N SER A 6 -31.14 -22.58 4.73
CA SER A 6 -30.94 -21.21 5.20
C SER A 6 -30.06 -21.21 6.45
N LYS A 7 -29.46 -20.06 6.78
CA LYS A 7 -28.67 -19.92 8.02
C LYS A 7 -29.48 -20.18 9.30
N GLU A 8 -30.81 -20.14 9.21
CA GLU A 8 -31.71 -20.55 10.30
C GLU A 8 -31.73 -22.07 10.52
N ASN A 9 -31.46 -22.86 9.47
CA ASN A 9 -31.37 -24.32 9.51
C ASN A 9 -30.11 -24.81 8.77
N PRO A 10 -28.91 -24.64 9.36
CA PRO A 10 -27.65 -25.07 8.74
C PRO A 10 -27.62 -26.59 8.55
N ILE A 11 -27.02 -27.05 7.44
CA ILE A 11 -26.76 -28.46 7.18
C ILE A 11 -25.74 -29.05 8.16
N PRO A 12 -24.58 -28.42 8.41
CA PRO A 12 -23.63 -28.96 9.37
C PRO A 12 -24.21 -28.94 10.78
N GLU A 13 -24.01 -30.02 11.52
CA GLU A 13 -24.28 -30.08 12.96
C GLU A 13 -22.96 -30.11 13.74
N LEU A 14 -22.99 -29.59 14.98
CA LEU A 14 -21.85 -29.67 15.87
C LEU A 14 -21.80 -31.05 16.51
N ASN A 15 -20.73 -31.80 16.25
CA ASN A 15 -20.43 -33.04 16.95
C ASN A 15 -19.78 -32.71 18.30
N LEU A 16 -20.55 -32.89 19.38
CA LEU A 16 -20.15 -32.60 20.76
C LEU A 16 -19.74 -33.85 21.56
N LYS A 17 -19.54 -35.00 20.90
CA LYS A 17 -19.26 -36.29 21.57
C LYS A 17 -18.07 -36.22 22.54
N TRP A 18 -17.05 -35.42 22.20
CA TRP A 18 -15.82 -35.26 22.99
C TRP A 18 -15.67 -33.84 23.57
N TYR A 19 -16.76 -33.06 23.62
CA TYR A 19 -16.70 -31.70 24.11
C TYR A 19 -16.54 -31.65 25.63
N GLU A 20 -15.55 -30.89 26.09
CA GLU A 20 -15.37 -30.55 27.50
C GLU A 20 -15.26 -29.02 27.66
N GLU A 21 -16.07 -28.46 28.57
CA GLU A 21 -16.17 -27.01 28.81
C GLU A 21 -14.89 -26.40 29.42
N LYS A 22 -13.91 -27.22 29.82
CA LYS A 22 -12.65 -26.81 30.44
C LYS A 22 -11.68 -26.10 29.49
N TYR A 23 -11.84 -26.25 28.18
CA TYR A 23 -10.94 -25.66 27.19
C TYR A 23 -11.45 -24.28 26.76
N SER A 24 -10.77 -23.21 27.18
CA SER A 24 -11.13 -21.82 26.87
C SER A 24 -10.03 -21.11 26.05
N TYR A 25 -10.17 -21.10 24.73
CA TYR A 25 -9.49 -20.12 23.86
C TYR A 25 -10.54 -19.14 23.32
N SER A 26 -10.25 -17.84 23.36
CA SER A 26 -11.21 -16.79 23.07
C SER A 26 -10.50 -15.46 22.79
N ASP A 27 -10.85 -14.79 21.69
CA ASP A 27 -10.44 -13.40 21.41
C ASP A 27 -11.30 -12.36 22.17
N GLY A 28 -12.22 -12.82 23.02
CA GLY A 28 -13.10 -11.99 23.85
C GLY A 28 -14.52 -11.94 23.32
N ASN A 29 -15.24 -10.86 23.60
CA ASN A 29 -16.64 -10.67 23.18
C ASN A 29 -16.78 -10.37 21.68
N VAL A 30 -15.70 -9.95 21.02
CA VAL A 30 -15.68 -9.68 19.56
C VAL A 30 -16.08 -10.91 18.74
N GLU A 31 -15.89 -12.12 19.29
CA GLU A 31 -16.30 -13.35 18.62
C GLU A 31 -17.81 -13.45 18.43
N ASP A 32 -18.60 -12.93 19.38
CA ASP A 32 -20.06 -12.93 19.28
C ASP A 32 -20.53 -11.93 18.22
N GLU A 33 -19.87 -10.77 18.10
CA GLU A 33 -20.11 -9.79 17.03
C GLU A 33 -19.81 -10.39 15.64
N ILE A 34 -18.68 -11.10 15.51
CA ILE A 34 -18.30 -11.77 14.26
C ILE A 34 -19.33 -12.85 13.88
N ILE A 35 -19.85 -13.60 14.86
CA ILE A 35 -20.91 -14.59 14.60
C ILE A 35 -22.18 -13.93 14.06
N GLU A 36 -22.58 -12.79 14.62
CA GLU A 36 -23.75 -12.05 14.12
C GLU A 36 -23.50 -11.49 12.72
N ILE A 37 -22.30 -10.99 12.41
CA ILE A 37 -21.92 -10.60 11.04
C ILE A 37 -22.04 -11.79 10.09
N ILE A 38 -21.54 -12.97 10.49
CA ILE A 38 -21.63 -14.20 9.68
C ILE A 38 -23.09 -14.59 9.45
N LYS A 39 -23.97 -14.46 10.44
CA LYS A 39 -25.40 -14.79 10.28
C LYS A 39 -26.13 -13.79 9.37
N ALA A 40 -25.78 -12.51 9.47
CA ALA A 40 -26.46 -11.42 8.75
C ALA A 40 -26.17 -11.41 7.25
N ASN A 41 -25.01 -11.87 6.82
CA ASN A 41 -24.63 -11.93 5.40
C ASN A 41 -25.03 -13.28 4.80
N GLN A 42 -25.64 -13.34 3.62
CA GLN A 42 -25.99 -14.63 3.00
C GLN A 42 -24.79 -15.29 2.31
N GLU A 43 -23.97 -14.49 1.63
CA GLU A 43 -22.77 -14.92 0.93
C GLU A 43 -21.54 -14.86 1.84
N VAL A 44 -20.47 -15.58 1.48
CA VAL A 44 -19.16 -15.53 2.14
C VAL A 44 -18.34 -14.35 1.57
N ASP A 45 -18.95 -13.17 1.56
CA ASP A 45 -18.29 -11.90 1.30
C ASP A 45 -18.64 -10.94 2.44
N TYR A 46 -17.62 -10.48 3.15
CA TYR A 46 -17.75 -9.68 4.35
C TYR A 46 -17.09 -8.31 4.22
N SER A 47 -16.60 -7.91 3.03
CA SER A 47 -15.78 -6.70 2.87
C SER A 47 -16.47 -5.45 3.44
N LYS A 48 -17.76 -5.27 3.15
CA LYS A 48 -18.55 -4.16 3.70
C LYS A 48 -18.70 -4.24 5.23
N SER A 49 -19.07 -5.40 5.77
CA SER A 49 -19.23 -5.58 7.22
C SER A 49 -17.92 -5.40 7.99
N ILE A 50 -16.78 -5.80 7.40
CA ILE A 50 -15.45 -5.55 7.93
C ILE A 50 -15.17 -4.05 7.98
N TYR A 51 -15.45 -3.33 6.89
CA TYR A 51 -15.27 -1.86 6.84
C TYR A 51 -16.09 -1.14 7.91
N GLU A 52 -17.35 -1.53 8.11
CA GLU A 52 -18.24 -0.93 9.12
C GLU A 52 -17.85 -1.28 10.57
N ASN A 53 -17.11 -2.38 10.79
CA ASN A 53 -16.75 -2.91 12.10
C ASN A 53 -15.24 -3.20 12.19
N LEU A 54 -14.41 -2.29 11.67
CA LEU A 54 -12.98 -2.55 11.46
C LEU A 54 -12.24 -2.72 12.79
N SER A 55 -11.67 -3.91 12.98
CA SER A 55 -10.75 -4.28 14.05
C SER A 55 -9.85 -5.39 13.54
N TRP A 56 -8.70 -5.63 14.18
CA TRP A 56 -7.86 -6.76 13.79
C TRP A 56 -8.61 -8.12 13.85
N PRO A 57 -9.35 -8.47 14.92
CA PRO A 57 -10.10 -9.73 14.95
C PRO A 57 -11.17 -9.83 13.86
N SER A 58 -11.96 -8.77 13.63
CA SER A 58 -12.99 -8.79 12.59
C SER A 58 -12.38 -8.94 11.19
N TYR A 59 -11.30 -8.21 10.90
CA TYR A 59 -10.58 -8.33 9.63
C TYR A 59 -9.97 -9.73 9.46
N TYR A 60 -9.24 -10.21 10.46
CA TYR A 60 -8.55 -11.51 10.45
C TYR A 60 -9.51 -12.68 10.23
N HIS A 61 -10.65 -12.72 10.94
CA HIS A 61 -11.58 -13.84 10.86
C HIS A 61 -12.49 -13.80 9.62
N LEU A 62 -12.70 -12.63 9.01
CA LEU A 62 -13.69 -12.46 7.94
C LEU A 62 -13.07 -12.23 6.55
N THR A 63 -11.85 -11.71 6.44
CA THR A 63 -11.27 -11.37 5.13
C THR A 63 -11.04 -12.62 4.26
N TYR A 64 -11.36 -12.50 2.96
CA TYR A 64 -11.15 -13.56 1.98
C TYR A 64 -9.66 -13.83 1.70
N LEU A 65 -8.76 -12.96 2.14
CA LEU A 65 -7.31 -13.17 1.99
C LEU A 65 -6.83 -14.39 2.79
N ARG A 66 -7.55 -14.77 3.85
CA ARG A 66 -7.27 -15.98 4.64
C ARG A 66 -7.22 -17.24 3.78
N GLU A 67 -8.08 -17.31 2.77
CA GLU A 67 -8.17 -18.46 1.88
C GLU A 67 -6.93 -18.63 1.00
N ASN A 68 -6.18 -17.55 0.74
CA ASN A 68 -5.03 -17.57 -0.18
C ASN A 68 -3.92 -18.48 0.31
N ILE A 69 -3.86 -18.81 1.60
CA ILE A 69 -2.87 -19.76 2.12
C ILE A 69 -3.00 -21.14 1.44
N LEU A 70 -4.20 -21.54 1.04
CA LEU A 70 -4.47 -22.89 0.50
C LEU A 70 -5.35 -22.95 -0.75
N ASN A 71 -6.01 -21.86 -1.18
CA ASN A 71 -6.94 -21.90 -2.32
C ASN A 71 -6.24 -22.33 -3.64
N TRP A 72 -4.97 -21.99 -3.85
CA TRP A 72 -4.20 -22.44 -5.02
C TRP A 72 -3.79 -23.91 -4.97
N TYR A 73 -3.79 -24.53 -3.78
CA TYR A 73 -3.27 -25.87 -3.57
C TYR A 73 -4.14 -26.89 -4.34
N PRO A 74 -3.54 -27.93 -4.98
CA PRO A 74 -4.23 -28.80 -5.95
C PRO A 74 -5.16 -29.85 -5.31
N PHE A 75 -6.03 -29.43 -4.39
CA PHE A 75 -7.12 -30.26 -3.87
C PHE A 75 -8.14 -30.62 -4.97
N THR A 76 -8.76 -31.78 -4.82
CA THR A 76 -9.76 -32.36 -5.71
C THR A 76 -10.99 -32.83 -4.94
N LYS A 77 -12.11 -33.02 -5.66
CA LYS A 77 -13.36 -33.55 -5.09
C LYS A 77 -13.30 -35.00 -4.61
N ASN A 78 -12.17 -35.67 -4.77
CA ASN A 78 -11.94 -37.02 -4.23
C ASN A 78 -11.22 -37.00 -2.88
N ASP A 79 -10.71 -35.85 -2.44
CA ASP A 79 -9.85 -35.75 -1.27
C ASP A 79 -10.66 -35.58 0.03
N SER A 80 -10.16 -36.19 1.11
CA SER A 80 -10.60 -35.95 2.48
C SER A 80 -9.59 -35.12 3.26
N VAL A 81 -10.09 -34.08 3.95
CA VAL A 81 -9.27 -33.13 4.71
C VAL A 81 -9.68 -33.11 6.18
N LEU A 82 -8.70 -33.16 7.08
CA LEU A 82 -8.87 -32.83 8.49
C LEU A 82 -8.27 -31.45 8.76
N GLU A 83 -9.13 -30.47 9.00
CA GLU A 83 -8.73 -29.12 9.41
C GLU A 83 -8.71 -29.05 10.94
N ILE A 84 -7.52 -28.91 11.52
CA ILE A 84 -7.36 -28.81 12.97
C ILE A 84 -7.17 -27.33 13.31
N GLY A 85 -7.93 -26.84 14.29
CA GLY A 85 -7.94 -25.42 14.66
C GLY A 85 -8.62 -24.57 13.61
N CYS A 86 -9.81 -24.97 13.15
CA CYS A 86 -10.53 -24.26 12.08
C CYS A 86 -10.99 -22.84 12.47
N GLY A 87 -10.91 -22.47 13.75
CA GLY A 87 -11.27 -21.15 14.23
C GLY A 87 -12.73 -20.82 13.88
N MET A 88 -12.96 -19.64 13.31
CA MET A 88 -14.29 -19.23 12.84
C MET A 88 -14.60 -19.61 11.38
N GLY A 89 -13.79 -20.50 10.80
CA GLY A 89 -14.06 -21.10 9.50
C GLY A 89 -13.57 -20.28 8.31
N ALA A 90 -12.56 -19.43 8.50
CA ALA A 90 -12.02 -18.56 7.45
C ALA A 90 -11.47 -19.32 6.23
N ILE A 91 -11.10 -20.59 6.40
CA ILE A 91 -10.57 -21.45 5.33
C ILE A 91 -11.51 -22.65 5.07
N THR A 92 -12.31 -23.05 6.07
CA THR A 92 -13.21 -24.21 6.00
C THR A 92 -14.17 -24.19 4.81
N ASN A 93 -14.79 -23.04 4.50
CA ASN A 93 -15.71 -22.94 3.37
C ASN A 93 -15.00 -23.28 2.04
N MET A 94 -13.83 -22.68 1.82
CA MET A 94 -12.99 -22.94 0.65
C MET A 94 -12.56 -24.41 0.58
N LEU A 95 -12.22 -25.05 1.71
CA LEU A 95 -11.92 -26.48 1.74
C LEU A 95 -13.13 -27.33 1.32
N CYS A 96 -14.34 -26.99 1.78
CA CYS A 96 -15.58 -27.70 1.39
C CYS A 96 -15.87 -27.54 -0.11
N GLU A 97 -15.58 -26.37 -0.68
CA GLU A 97 -15.71 -26.10 -2.11
C GLU A 97 -14.69 -26.86 -2.96
N ARG A 98 -13.54 -27.24 -2.40
CA ARG A 98 -12.44 -27.89 -3.13
C ARG A 98 -12.33 -29.39 -2.91
N CYS A 99 -12.76 -29.89 -1.76
CA CYS A 99 -12.58 -31.28 -1.35
C CYS A 99 -13.90 -32.06 -1.36
N GLY A 100 -13.79 -33.39 -1.32
CA GLY A 100 -14.94 -34.29 -1.25
C GLY A 100 -15.52 -34.43 0.15
N HIS A 101 -14.66 -34.39 1.18
CA HIS A 101 -15.05 -34.49 2.58
C HIS A 101 -14.14 -33.64 3.46
N VAL A 102 -14.73 -32.88 4.38
CA VAL A 102 -13.99 -32.03 5.33
C VAL A 102 -14.43 -32.36 6.75
N THR A 103 -13.47 -32.66 7.61
CA THR A 103 -13.67 -32.73 9.07
C THR A 103 -12.94 -31.55 9.68
N ALA A 104 -13.67 -30.63 10.31
CA ALA A 104 -13.12 -29.45 10.96
C ALA A 104 -13.18 -29.61 12.49
N VAL A 105 -12.04 -29.46 13.16
CA VAL A 105 -11.89 -29.59 14.62
C VAL A 105 -11.58 -28.24 15.23
N GLU A 106 -12.36 -27.84 16.24
CA GLU A 106 -12.14 -26.61 16.99
C GLU A 106 -12.39 -26.82 18.50
N LEU A 107 -11.52 -26.27 19.34
CA LEU A 107 -11.63 -26.36 20.79
C LEU A 107 -12.83 -25.54 21.30
N SER A 108 -13.00 -24.34 20.77
CA SER A 108 -14.03 -23.39 21.19
C SER A 108 -15.38 -23.67 20.53
N LYS A 109 -16.37 -24.05 21.34
CA LYS A 109 -17.76 -24.21 20.89
C LYS A 109 -18.29 -22.94 20.21
N ARG A 110 -17.88 -21.76 20.69
CA ARG A 110 -18.31 -20.48 20.12
C ARG A 110 -17.74 -20.30 18.70
N ARG A 111 -16.45 -20.56 18.49
CA ARG A 111 -15.83 -20.51 17.16
C ARG A 111 -16.40 -21.56 16.20
N ALA A 112 -16.58 -22.79 16.66
CA ALA A 112 -17.23 -23.85 15.89
C ALA A 112 -18.67 -23.48 15.48
N THR A 113 -19.37 -22.73 16.33
CA THR A 113 -20.70 -22.18 15.99
C THR A 113 -20.62 -21.19 14.83
N ALA A 114 -19.58 -20.37 14.76
CA ALA A 114 -19.33 -19.50 13.60
C ALA A 114 -19.14 -20.32 12.31
N VAL A 115 -18.38 -21.43 12.36
CA VAL A 115 -18.18 -22.34 11.22
C VAL A 115 -19.50 -22.90 10.73
N LYS A 116 -20.36 -23.36 11.65
CA LYS A 116 -21.71 -23.88 11.34
C LYS A 116 -22.52 -22.89 10.50
N TYR A 117 -22.54 -21.61 10.89
CA TYR A 117 -23.30 -20.57 10.17
C TYR A 117 -22.61 -20.10 8.90
N ARG A 118 -21.28 -20.05 8.88
CA ARG A 118 -20.50 -19.70 7.68
C ARG A 118 -20.68 -20.73 6.57
N CYS A 119 -20.63 -22.01 6.93
CA CYS A 119 -20.70 -23.14 6.02
C CYS A 119 -22.10 -23.79 6.00
N TYR A 120 -23.16 -22.98 6.17
CA TYR A 120 -24.52 -23.47 6.44
C TYR A 120 -25.09 -24.39 5.36
N ASP A 121 -24.59 -24.30 4.12
CA ASP A 121 -25.03 -25.05 2.95
C ASP A 121 -24.12 -26.24 2.60
N LYS A 122 -23.11 -26.54 3.42
CA LYS A 122 -22.12 -27.60 3.15
C LYS A 122 -22.55 -28.93 3.75
N ASP A 123 -22.92 -29.89 2.90
CA ASP A 123 -23.31 -31.25 3.28
C ASP A 123 -22.11 -32.21 3.44
N ASN A 124 -20.93 -31.80 2.98
CA ASN A 124 -19.69 -32.55 3.04
C ASN A 124 -18.80 -32.17 4.25
N LEU A 125 -19.35 -31.43 5.22
CA LEU A 125 -18.63 -30.90 6.39
C LEU A 125 -19.09 -31.56 7.70
N GLU A 126 -18.15 -32.13 8.45
CA GLU A 126 -18.32 -32.46 9.87
C GLU A 126 -17.59 -31.44 10.75
N ILE A 127 -18.25 -30.92 11.78
CA ILE A 127 -17.64 -29.98 12.74
C ILE A 127 -17.56 -30.66 14.11
N ILE A 128 -16.36 -30.93 14.60
CA ILE A 128 -16.11 -31.57 15.90
C ILE A 128 -15.62 -30.52 16.89
N VAL A 129 -16.31 -30.41 18.04
CA VAL A 129 -15.90 -29.49 19.11
C VAL A 129 -15.17 -30.26 20.20
N ALA A 130 -13.83 -30.28 20.14
CA ALA A 130 -13.00 -31.03 21.07
C ALA A 130 -11.52 -30.66 20.98
N ASN A 131 -10.74 -31.09 21.97
CA ASN A 131 -9.30 -31.18 21.81
C ASN A 131 -8.96 -32.39 20.93
N LEU A 132 -8.15 -32.19 19.88
CA LEU A 132 -7.73 -33.26 18.98
C LEU A 132 -7.13 -34.46 19.72
N ASN A 133 -6.46 -34.20 20.85
CA ASN A 133 -5.85 -35.24 21.66
C ASN A 133 -6.86 -36.26 22.22
N ASP A 134 -8.13 -35.87 22.35
CA ASP A 134 -9.21 -36.68 22.93
C ASP A 134 -10.10 -37.37 21.87
N ILE A 135 -9.94 -37.01 20.60
CA ILE A 135 -10.75 -37.55 19.49
C ILE A 135 -10.17 -38.88 19.01
N GLU A 136 -11.06 -39.84 18.78
CA GLU A 136 -10.77 -41.10 18.09
C GLU A 136 -11.31 -41.03 16.65
N PHE A 137 -10.41 -41.12 15.67
CA PHE A 137 -10.76 -41.15 14.25
C PHE A 137 -10.71 -42.58 13.72
N GLU A 138 -11.78 -43.02 13.07
CA GLU A 138 -11.82 -44.30 12.36
C GLU A 138 -11.20 -44.20 10.96
N GLN A 139 -11.25 -43.00 10.38
CA GLN A 139 -10.78 -42.72 9.02
C GLN A 139 -9.40 -42.05 9.01
N LYS A 140 -8.72 -42.19 7.87
CA LYS A 140 -7.47 -41.48 7.55
C LYS A 140 -7.72 -40.45 6.46
N PHE A 141 -6.89 -39.42 6.41
CA PHE A 141 -7.09 -38.26 5.56
C PHE A 141 -6.03 -38.15 4.46
N ASP A 142 -6.43 -37.62 3.30
CA ASP A 142 -5.48 -37.24 2.23
C ASP A 142 -4.69 -36.01 2.65
N TYR A 143 -5.33 -35.08 3.36
CA TYR A 143 -4.69 -33.88 3.86
C TYR A 143 -5.04 -33.62 5.32
N ILE A 144 -4.07 -33.11 6.07
CA ILE A 144 -4.29 -32.54 7.39
C ILE A 144 -3.68 -31.14 7.41
N THR A 145 -4.41 -30.15 7.93
CA THR A 145 -3.93 -28.76 7.99
C THR A 145 -3.71 -28.32 9.43
N LEU A 146 -2.57 -27.67 9.68
CA LEU A 146 -2.20 -27.00 10.94
C LEU A 146 -1.86 -25.54 10.63
N ILE A 147 -2.86 -24.67 10.57
CA ILE A 147 -2.69 -23.26 10.18
C ILE A 147 -2.81 -22.39 11.45
N GLY A 148 -1.69 -21.97 12.03
CA GLY A 148 -1.67 -21.27 13.32
C GLY A 148 -2.13 -22.15 14.49
N VAL A 149 -1.52 -23.33 14.62
CA VAL A 149 -1.89 -24.37 15.61
C VAL A 149 -0.68 -25.00 16.29
N LEU A 150 0.41 -25.19 15.54
CA LEU A 150 1.58 -25.93 16.03
C LEU A 150 2.26 -25.17 17.19
N GLU A 151 2.25 -23.85 17.17
CA GLU A 151 2.87 -22.97 18.15
C GLU A 151 2.32 -23.16 19.57
N TYR A 152 1.06 -23.60 19.71
CA TYR A 152 0.39 -23.75 20.99
C TYR A 152 0.52 -25.15 21.60
N GLN A 153 1.18 -26.09 20.92
CA GLN A 153 1.20 -27.49 21.36
C GLN A 153 1.94 -27.70 22.69
N GLY A 154 2.85 -26.78 23.08
CA GLY A 154 3.43 -26.78 24.41
C GLY A 154 2.40 -26.66 25.56
N THR A 155 1.25 -26.04 25.28
CA THR A 155 0.14 -25.85 26.24
C THR A 155 -0.91 -26.96 26.11
N TYR A 156 -1.27 -27.36 24.88
CA TYR A 156 -2.41 -28.25 24.63
C TYR A 156 -2.05 -29.75 24.54
N THR A 157 -0.76 -30.09 24.43
CA THR A 157 -0.29 -31.48 24.43
C THR A 157 0.51 -31.76 25.68
N LEU A 158 -0.02 -32.63 26.55
CA LEU A 158 0.62 -33.03 27.80
C LEU A 158 1.66 -34.13 27.54
N SER A 159 2.88 -33.74 27.16
CA SER A 159 4.02 -34.63 26.98
C SER A 159 5.34 -33.94 27.32
N GLU A 160 6.42 -34.72 27.55
CA GLU A 160 7.79 -34.22 27.61
C GLU A 160 8.27 -33.62 26.27
N ASN A 161 7.73 -34.10 25.14
CA ASN A 161 8.06 -33.63 23.80
C ASN A 161 6.79 -33.26 23.01
N PRO A 162 6.04 -32.23 23.47
CA PRO A 162 4.66 -31.99 23.03
C PRO A 162 4.52 -31.82 21.52
N PHE A 163 5.43 -31.06 20.89
CA PHE A 163 5.41 -30.84 19.45
C PHE A 163 5.70 -32.13 18.65
N VAL A 164 6.67 -32.95 19.09
CA VAL A 164 7.06 -34.17 18.40
C VAL A 164 5.92 -35.19 18.44
N ASP A 165 5.35 -35.39 19.63
CA ASP A 165 4.33 -36.40 19.86
C ASP A 165 3.00 -36.01 19.21
N PHE A 166 2.65 -34.72 19.23
CA PHE A 166 1.52 -34.20 18.46
C PHE A 166 1.69 -34.52 16.96
N LEU A 167 2.83 -34.16 16.37
CA LEU A 167 3.09 -34.41 14.95
C LEU A 167 3.13 -35.91 14.59
N LYS A 168 3.56 -36.79 15.50
CA LYS A 168 3.46 -38.26 15.33
C LYS A 168 2.01 -38.72 15.32
N LYS A 169 1.17 -38.22 16.24
CA LYS A 169 -0.27 -38.50 16.23
C LYS A 169 -0.92 -38.04 14.93
N ILE A 170 -0.57 -36.84 14.44
CA ILE A 170 -1.04 -36.35 13.12
C ILE A 170 -0.65 -37.33 12.00
N LYS A 171 0.60 -37.82 12.01
CA LYS A 171 1.09 -38.74 10.99
C LYS A 171 0.29 -40.05 10.96
N GLU A 172 -0.17 -40.54 12.11
CA GLU A 172 -0.99 -41.76 12.18
C GLU A 172 -2.36 -41.60 11.50
N LEU A 173 -2.89 -40.36 11.48
CA LEU A 173 -4.16 -40.02 10.83
C LEU A 173 -4.03 -39.80 9.31
N LEU A 174 -2.81 -39.70 8.78
CA LEU A 174 -2.59 -39.60 7.33
C LEU A 174 -2.73 -40.95 6.64
N LYS A 175 -3.27 -40.91 5.42
CA LYS A 175 -3.12 -41.99 4.44
C LYS A 175 -1.65 -42.14 4.03
N PRO A 176 -1.23 -43.27 3.42
CA PRO A 176 0.17 -43.48 3.04
C PRO A 176 0.79 -42.37 2.16
N ASP A 177 0.00 -41.82 1.23
CA ASP A 177 0.39 -40.72 0.34
C ASP A 177 -0.18 -39.36 0.79
N GLY A 178 -0.74 -39.32 2.01
CA GLY A 178 -1.33 -38.12 2.56
C GLY A 178 -0.28 -37.07 2.94
N LYS A 179 -0.71 -35.81 2.96
CA LYS A 179 0.16 -34.67 3.22
C LYS A 179 -0.30 -33.88 4.45
N LEU A 180 0.66 -33.45 5.24
CA LEU A 180 0.45 -32.47 6.30
C LEU A 180 0.85 -31.08 5.80
N LEU A 181 -0.03 -30.10 5.93
CA LEU A 181 0.20 -28.71 5.55
C LEU A 181 0.26 -27.84 6.82
N ILE A 182 1.42 -27.27 7.11
CA ILE A 182 1.65 -26.45 8.31
C ILE A 182 1.88 -25.02 7.89
N ALA A 183 1.09 -24.07 8.40
CA ALA A 183 1.40 -22.65 8.28
C ALA A 183 1.69 -22.06 9.66
N ILE A 184 2.84 -21.40 9.78
CA ILE A 184 3.36 -20.89 11.05
C ILE A 184 4.31 -19.71 10.81
N GLU A 185 4.37 -18.81 11.77
CA GLU A 185 5.34 -17.72 11.85
C GLU A 185 6.77 -18.28 11.87
N ASN A 186 7.68 -17.53 11.25
CA ASN A 186 9.11 -17.77 11.39
C ASN A 186 9.64 -16.95 12.55
N LYS A 187 10.25 -17.59 13.56
CA LYS A 187 10.84 -16.87 14.70
C LYS A 187 11.89 -15.82 14.33
N TYR A 188 12.44 -15.91 13.11
CA TYR A 188 13.41 -14.97 12.53
C TYR A 188 12.86 -14.15 11.35
N GLY A 189 11.53 -14.10 11.19
CA GLY A 189 10.87 -13.26 10.19
C GLY A 189 11.38 -11.82 10.23
N LEU A 190 11.58 -11.22 9.06
CA LEU A 190 12.12 -9.87 8.89
C LEU A 190 11.36 -8.83 9.72
N LYS A 191 10.03 -8.94 9.80
CA LYS A 191 9.19 -8.06 10.62
C LYS A 191 9.66 -7.98 12.08
N TYR A 192 10.12 -9.08 12.66
CA TYR A 192 10.62 -9.13 14.03
C TYR A 192 11.99 -8.48 14.18
N TRP A 193 12.86 -8.60 13.17
CA TRP A 193 14.13 -7.88 13.12
C TRP A 193 13.92 -6.37 13.00
N CYS A 194 12.87 -5.97 12.29
CA CYS A 194 12.42 -4.59 12.20
C CYS A 194 11.76 -4.08 13.49
N GLY A 195 11.62 -4.91 14.52
CA GLY A 195 11.08 -4.51 15.83
C GLY A 195 9.59 -4.75 16.00
N ALA A 196 8.89 -5.42 15.07
CA ALA A 196 7.52 -5.83 15.30
C ALA A 196 7.40 -6.71 16.55
N LYS A 197 6.28 -6.55 17.27
CA LYS A 197 5.94 -7.38 18.43
C LYS A 197 5.79 -8.84 18.00
N GLU A 198 6.24 -9.78 18.84
CA GLU A 198 6.02 -11.20 18.59
C GLU A 198 4.52 -11.51 18.67
N ASP A 199 3.98 -12.23 17.68
CA ASP A 199 2.53 -12.35 17.44
C ASP A 199 1.75 -12.99 18.61
N HIS A 200 2.41 -13.78 19.47
CA HIS A 200 1.78 -14.48 20.58
C HIS A 200 2.09 -13.87 21.94
N THR A 201 3.24 -13.22 22.11
CA THR A 201 3.61 -12.60 23.39
C THR A 201 3.39 -11.10 23.44
N GLY A 202 3.27 -10.44 22.28
CA GLY A 202 3.15 -8.98 22.17
C GLY A 202 4.44 -8.23 22.53
N ILE A 203 5.56 -8.95 22.71
CA ILE A 203 6.84 -8.39 23.15
C ILE A 203 7.80 -8.37 21.95
N PRO A 204 8.39 -7.22 21.59
CA PRO A 204 9.40 -7.16 20.54
C PRO A 204 10.60 -8.06 20.85
N PHE A 205 11.14 -8.73 19.82
CA PHE A 205 12.32 -9.59 19.90
C PHE A 205 12.22 -10.85 20.80
N ASP A 206 11.05 -11.19 21.33
CA ASP A 206 10.93 -12.28 22.32
C ASP A 206 11.28 -13.66 21.72
N GLY A 207 10.78 -13.98 20.53
CA GLY A 207 11.11 -15.23 19.82
C GLY A 207 12.61 -15.38 19.53
N MET A 208 13.28 -14.28 19.17
CA MET A 208 14.74 -14.25 18.99
C MET A 208 15.48 -14.51 20.31
N ASN A 209 14.96 -13.96 21.42
CA ASN A 209 15.47 -14.17 22.77
C ASN A 209 15.02 -15.51 23.40
N GLN A 210 14.53 -16.46 22.59
CA GLN A 210 14.10 -17.79 23.02
C GLN A 210 12.94 -17.74 24.03
N TYR A 211 12.02 -16.77 23.87
CA TYR A 211 10.83 -16.61 24.70
C TYR A 211 11.13 -16.48 26.19
N LYS A 212 12.29 -15.89 26.53
CA LYS A 212 12.74 -15.73 27.91
C LYS A 212 12.05 -14.58 28.65
N VAL A 213 11.45 -13.64 27.92
CA VAL A 213 10.77 -12.47 28.51
C VAL A 213 9.28 -12.76 28.67
N GLY A 214 8.64 -13.33 27.64
CA GLY A 214 7.27 -13.79 27.71
C GLY A 214 7.06 -15.01 28.62
N ASN A 215 5.81 -15.50 28.68
CA ASN A 215 5.46 -16.69 29.47
C ASN A 215 5.78 -18.03 28.78
N GLY A 216 6.22 -18.00 27.52
CA GLY A 216 6.65 -19.18 26.74
C GLY A 216 5.53 -20.17 26.38
N ASN A 217 4.25 -19.79 26.55
CA ASN A 217 3.11 -20.69 26.31
C ASN A 217 2.91 -21.05 24.82
N ALA A 218 3.28 -20.12 23.93
CA ALA A 218 3.35 -20.33 22.49
C ALA A 218 4.81 -20.24 22.04
N ARG A 219 5.18 -21.05 21.04
CA ARG A 219 6.54 -21.09 20.52
C ARG A 219 6.56 -21.36 19.01
N THR A 220 7.26 -20.52 18.28
CA THR A 220 7.52 -20.69 16.85
C THR A 220 8.94 -21.20 16.61
N PHE A 221 9.28 -21.50 15.35
CA PHE A 221 10.51 -22.20 14.97
C PHE A 221 11.21 -21.50 13.80
N SER A 222 12.53 -21.56 13.75
CA SER A 222 13.24 -21.24 12.50
C SER A 222 13.05 -22.36 11.47
N LYS A 223 13.33 -22.07 10.19
CA LYS A 223 13.29 -23.07 9.09
C LYS A 223 14.00 -24.38 9.45
N LYS A 224 15.23 -24.29 10.02
CA LYS A 224 15.99 -25.47 10.43
C LYS A 224 15.33 -26.21 11.59
N GLU A 225 14.90 -25.51 12.63
CA GLU A 225 14.25 -26.14 13.78
C GLU A 225 12.96 -26.86 13.40
N LEU A 226 12.15 -26.25 12.53
CA LEU A 226 10.93 -26.85 12.03
C LEU A 226 11.22 -28.11 11.20
N ARG A 227 12.24 -28.07 10.33
CA ARG A 227 12.68 -29.26 9.58
C ARG A 227 13.18 -30.37 10.50
N ASP A 228 14.04 -30.05 11.48
CA ASP A 228 14.54 -31.03 12.46
C ASP A 228 13.38 -31.63 13.28
N LEU A 229 12.37 -30.82 13.62
CA LEU A 229 11.18 -31.26 14.35
C LEU A 229 10.35 -32.25 13.50
N LEU A 230 10.11 -31.93 12.23
CA LEU A 230 9.37 -32.77 11.30
C LEU A 230 10.06 -34.12 11.05
N GLU A 231 11.38 -34.10 10.86
CA GLU A 231 12.19 -35.31 10.69
C GLU A 231 12.10 -36.22 11.93
N LYS A 232 12.23 -35.65 13.14
CA LYS A 232 12.08 -36.38 14.42
C LYS A 232 10.68 -36.96 14.62
N SER A 233 9.66 -36.32 14.07
CA SER A 233 8.27 -36.81 14.06
C SER A 233 8.00 -37.83 12.94
N GLY A 234 8.99 -38.09 12.09
CA GLY A 234 8.96 -39.14 11.07
C GLY A 234 8.46 -38.68 9.70
N TYR A 235 8.39 -37.39 9.41
CA TYR A 235 8.16 -36.91 8.05
C TYR A 235 9.47 -37.00 7.27
N GLY A 236 9.46 -37.78 6.19
CA GLY A 236 10.67 -38.04 5.39
C GLY A 236 10.98 -36.94 4.36
N TYR A 237 10.02 -36.04 4.13
CA TYR A 237 10.14 -34.94 3.20
C TYR A 237 9.38 -33.71 3.72
N SER A 238 9.94 -32.51 3.47
CA SER A 238 9.34 -31.23 3.84
C SER A 238 9.71 -30.17 2.81
N TYR A 239 8.72 -29.60 2.14
CA TYR A 239 8.86 -28.58 1.11
C TYR A 239 8.37 -27.24 1.63
N PHE A 240 9.20 -26.19 1.52
CA PHE A 240 8.92 -24.89 2.10
C PHE A 240 8.37 -23.90 1.06
N TYR A 241 7.28 -23.26 1.46
CA TYR A 241 6.70 -22.08 0.85
C TYR A 241 6.89 -20.86 1.76
N TYR A 242 6.95 -19.67 1.17
CA TYR A 242 7.14 -18.38 1.83
C TYR A 242 5.97 -17.45 1.54
N PRO A 243 4.90 -17.53 2.34
CA PRO A 243 3.77 -16.61 2.21
C PRO A 243 4.16 -15.19 2.62
N LEU A 244 3.72 -14.21 1.83
CA LEU A 244 3.97 -12.78 2.01
C LEU A 244 2.66 -11.98 1.97
N PRO A 245 2.50 -10.95 2.84
CA PRO A 245 3.45 -10.50 3.88
C PRO A 245 3.65 -11.49 5.03
N ASP A 246 2.69 -12.40 5.26
CA ASP A 246 2.85 -13.62 6.07
C ASP A 246 1.73 -14.63 5.74
N TYR A 247 1.71 -15.78 6.42
CA TYR A 247 0.73 -16.84 6.20
C TYR A 247 -0.69 -16.44 6.60
N LYS A 248 -0.86 -15.34 7.36
CA LYS A 248 -2.18 -14.97 7.82
C LYS A 248 -2.96 -14.28 6.73
N LEU A 249 -2.34 -13.37 5.98
CA LEU A 249 -2.99 -12.61 4.90
C LEU A 249 -2.17 -12.69 3.61
N PRO A 250 -1.89 -13.89 3.07
CA PRO A 250 -0.94 -14.01 1.98
C PRO A 250 -1.54 -13.47 0.67
N GLU A 251 -0.79 -12.59 0.01
CA GLU A 251 -1.10 -12.11 -1.34
C GLU A 251 -0.22 -12.81 -2.38
N ARG A 252 0.98 -13.22 -1.95
CA ARG A 252 1.95 -13.96 -2.74
C ARG A 252 2.52 -15.10 -1.93
N ILE A 253 2.74 -16.24 -2.57
CA ILE A 253 3.39 -17.39 -1.95
C ILE A 253 4.51 -17.84 -2.89
N TYR A 254 5.74 -17.59 -2.44
CA TYR A 254 6.97 -18.08 -3.06
C TYR A 254 7.30 -19.47 -2.52
N SER A 255 8.31 -20.13 -3.09
CA SER A 255 8.78 -21.44 -2.60
C SER A 255 10.30 -21.55 -2.65
N GLU A 256 10.84 -22.60 -2.05
CA GLU A 256 12.28 -22.91 -2.14
C GLU A 256 12.80 -23.11 -3.58
N ASN A 257 11.91 -23.27 -4.58
CA ASN A 257 12.28 -23.35 -6.00
C ASN A 257 11.84 -22.12 -6.84
N TYR A 258 11.18 -21.13 -6.23
CA TYR A 258 10.78 -19.89 -6.90
C TYR A 258 10.81 -18.77 -5.87
N LEU A 259 11.90 -18.01 -5.85
CA LEU A 259 12.15 -16.91 -4.92
C LEU A 259 11.80 -15.55 -5.57
N PRO A 260 11.48 -14.51 -4.77
CA PRO A 260 11.26 -13.18 -5.30
C PRO A 260 12.50 -12.62 -5.99
N ARG A 261 12.27 -11.83 -7.04
CA ARG A 261 13.31 -11.04 -7.70
C ARG A 261 13.34 -9.62 -7.12
N GLU A 262 14.40 -8.88 -7.44
CA GLU A 262 14.58 -7.48 -7.04
C GLU A 262 13.35 -6.64 -7.41
N ASN A 263 12.97 -5.70 -6.54
CA ASN A 263 11.83 -4.79 -6.65
C ASN A 263 10.44 -5.45 -6.70
N GLU A 264 10.31 -6.77 -6.88
CA GLU A 264 9.00 -7.43 -6.90
C GLU A 264 8.23 -7.17 -5.60
N LEU A 265 8.91 -7.08 -4.46
CA LEU A 265 8.27 -6.93 -3.14
C LEU A 265 7.92 -5.48 -2.77
N ASN A 266 8.24 -4.48 -3.60
CA ASN A 266 7.99 -3.07 -3.28
C ASN A 266 6.50 -2.77 -3.09
N SER A 267 5.66 -3.30 -3.98
CA SER A 267 4.20 -3.14 -3.97
C SER A 267 3.46 -4.04 -2.97
N LEU A 268 4.16 -4.88 -2.21
CA LEU A 268 3.53 -5.75 -1.22
C LEU A 268 2.94 -4.94 -0.05
N ARG A 269 1.67 -5.15 0.29
CA ARG A 269 1.12 -4.53 1.51
C ARG A 269 1.63 -5.25 2.74
N ARG A 270 1.97 -4.48 3.76
CA ARG A 270 2.55 -4.96 5.02
C ARG A 270 1.69 -4.49 6.18
N TYR A 271 1.66 -5.25 7.25
CA TYR A 271 0.90 -4.91 8.45
C TYR A 271 1.59 -5.50 9.68
N TYR A 272 1.32 -4.91 10.84
CA TYR A 272 1.91 -5.33 12.12
C TYR A 272 0.81 -5.55 13.14
N ILE A 273 0.94 -6.63 13.93
CA ILE A 273 -0.02 -7.00 14.97
C ILE A 273 0.68 -6.85 16.33
N PRO A 274 0.01 -6.32 17.37
CA PRO A 274 -1.29 -5.62 17.31
C PRO A 274 -1.18 -4.20 16.72
N ASP A 275 0.04 -3.69 16.58
CA ASP A 275 0.35 -2.34 16.13
C ASP A 275 1.79 -2.30 15.58
N ASN A 276 2.21 -1.13 15.09
CA ASN A 276 3.54 -0.86 14.55
C ASN A 276 4.42 -0.03 15.51
N GLU A 277 4.00 0.15 16.77
CA GLU A 277 4.57 1.16 17.67
C GLU A 277 6.01 0.87 18.10
N SER A 278 6.48 -0.37 17.94
CA SER A 278 7.84 -0.79 18.27
C SER A 278 8.75 -0.95 17.06
N VAL A 279 8.24 -0.74 15.85
CA VAL A 279 9.00 -0.91 14.62
C VAL A 279 10.07 0.18 14.52
N ILE A 280 11.30 -0.21 14.18
CA ILE A 280 12.50 0.62 14.07
C ILE A 280 13.11 0.62 12.67
N ALA A 281 12.62 -0.22 11.77
CA ALA A 281 13.05 -0.26 10.38
C ALA A 281 11.88 -0.63 9.47
N ASP A 282 11.93 -0.20 8.21
CA ASP A 282 10.93 -0.55 7.22
C ASP A 282 11.40 -1.77 6.42
N GLU A 283 10.62 -2.85 6.43
CA GLU A 283 10.94 -4.06 5.67
C GLU A 283 11.12 -3.78 4.17
N ARG A 284 10.41 -2.79 3.61
CA ARG A 284 10.51 -2.39 2.19
C ARG A 284 11.96 -2.19 1.76
N ASN A 285 12.71 -1.46 2.58
CA ASN A 285 14.06 -1.02 2.25
C ASN A 285 15.12 -2.12 2.47
N ILE A 286 14.72 -3.31 2.96
CA ILE A 286 15.65 -4.39 3.32
C ILE A 286 15.47 -5.60 2.41
N TYR A 287 14.28 -5.83 1.85
CA TYR A 287 14.00 -7.04 1.06
C TYR A 287 14.94 -7.22 -0.14
N ASN A 288 15.25 -6.15 -0.89
CA ASN A 288 16.16 -6.23 -2.04
C ASN A 288 17.54 -6.73 -1.61
N ASP A 289 18.12 -6.16 -0.54
CA ASP A 289 19.41 -6.61 0.00
C ASP A 289 19.38 -8.09 0.39
N LEU A 290 18.29 -8.59 0.99
CA LEU A 290 18.17 -10.00 1.39
C LEU A 290 18.07 -10.95 0.20
N ILE A 291 17.44 -10.50 -0.88
CA ILE A 291 17.32 -11.24 -2.14
C ILE A 291 18.69 -11.29 -2.82
N GLU A 292 19.38 -10.16 -2.94
CA GLU A 292 20.73 -10.07 -3.55
C GLU A 292 21.75 -10.93 -2.78
N ASN A 293 21.66 -10.97 -1.45
CA ASN A 293 22.55 -11.77 -0.61
C ASN A 293 22.12 -13.24 -0.44
N GLU A 294 21.12 -13.71 -1.19
CA GLU A 294 20.62 -15.11 -1.17
C GLU A 294 20.16 -15.60 0.22
N VAL A 295 19.66 -14.70 1.07
CA VAL A 295 19.24 -15.01 2.46
C VAL A 295 17.75 -14.84 2.72
N PHE A 296 16.96 -14.48 1.70
CA PHE A 296 15.51 -14.26 1.80
C PHE A 296 14.77 -15.36 2.61
N GLU A 297 15.04 -16.64 2.31
CA GLU A 297 14.33 -17.76 2.95
C GLU A 297 14.49 -17.79 4.48
N PHE A 298 15.62 -17.31 5.00
CA PHE A 298 15.87 -17.23 6.45
C PHE A 298 14.98 -16.17 7.12
N PHE A 299 14.70 -15.09 6.39
CA PHE A 299 13.99 -13.90 6.86
C PHE A 299 12.52 -13.85 6.44
N ALA A 300 12.03 -14.80 5.63
CA ALA A 300 10.62 -14.90 5.30
C ALA A 300 9.77 -14.86 6.59
N ASN A 301 8.77 -13.99 6.65
CA ASN A 301 8.00 -13.74 7.89
C ASN A 301 7.26 -14.99 8.41
N SER A 302 7.01 -15.96 7.53
CA SER A 302 6.32 -17.20 7.87
C SER A 302 6.63 -18.30 6.86
N PHE A 303 6.26 -19.52 7.22
CA PHE A 303 6.34 -20.67 6.36
C PHE A 303 4.95 -21.27 6.12
N LEU A 304 4.73 -21.79 4.93
CA LEU A 304 3.82 -22.90 4.69
C LEU A 304 4.67 -24.12 4.33
N VAL A 305 4.52 -25.22 5.04
CA VAL A 305 5.33 -26.42 4.86
C VAL A 305 4.45 -27.59 4.47
N GLU A 306 4.72 -28.17 3.31
CA GLU A 306 4.13 -29.43 2.89
C GLU A 306 5.02 -30.57 3.36
N CYS A 307 4.46 -31.46 4.18
CA CYS A 307 5.16 -32.58 4.78
C CYS A 307 4.55 -33.89 4.31
N SER A 308 5.39 -34.86 3.96
CA SER A 308 4.95 -36.18 3.50
C SER A 308 5.94 -37.26 3.92
N ALA A 309 5.55 -38.53 3.77
CA ALA A 309 6.42 -39.65 4.05
C ALA A 309 7.58 -39.78 3.05
N LYS A 310 7.35 -39.34 1.80
CA LYS A 310 8.30 -39.40 0.68
C LYS A 310 8.12 -38.18 -0.21
N GLU A 311 9.19 -37.82 -0.92
CA GLU A 311 9.18 -36.78 -1.94
C GLU A 311 8.21 -37.11 -3.09
N ASN A 312 7.46 -36.11 -3.54
CA ASN A 312 6.61 -36.18 -4.73
C ASN A 312 6.65 -34.81 -5.42
N ASN A 313 7.26 -34.77 -6.61
CA ASN A 313 7.63 -33.55 -7.32
C ASN A 313 6.95 -33.41 -8.68
N GLU A 314 5.85 -34.12 -8.96
CA GLU A 314 5.22 -33.99 -10.27
C GLU A 314 4.14 -32.89 -10.28
N GLY A 315 4.39 -31.79 -11.00
CA GLY A 315 3.42 -30.72 -11.23
C GLY A 315 3.13 -29.89 -9.99
N ARG A 316 4.14 -29.69 -9.13
CA ARG A 316 4.02 -28.91 -7.90
C ARG A 316 3.93 -27.43 -8.26
N VAL A 317 2.92 -26.73 -7.75
CA VAL A 317 2.87 -25.26 -7.80
C VAL A 317 4.03 -24.70 -6.96
N VAL A 318 4.89 -23.89 -7.55
CA VAL A 318 6.06 -23.27 -6.91
C VAL A 318 5.85 -21.78 -6.61
N PHE A 319 4.85 -21.15 -7.23
CA PHE A 319 4.49 -19.76 -6.99
C PHE A 319 2.98 -19.54 -7.10
N MET A 320 2.45 -18.64 -6.27
CA MET A 320 1.07 -18.15 -6.34
C MET A 320 1.02 -16.63 -6.13
N LYS A 321 0.18 -15.96 -6.92
CA LYS A 321 -0.22 -14.55 -6.74
C LYS A 321 -1.74 -14.43 -6.78
N ASP A 322 -2.31 -13.74 -5.78
CA ASP A 322 -3.73 -13.39 -5.75
C ASP A 322 -3.98 -12.04 -6.43
N GLY A 323 -5.20 -11.85 -6.92
CA GLY A 323 -5.69 -10.60 -7.51
C GLY A 323 -5.93 -9.49 -6.47
N GLY A 324 -5.67 -9.77 -5.19
CA GLY A 324 -5.61 -8.81 -4.10
C GLY A 324 -6.92 -8.07 -3.89
N GLU A 325 -6.89 -6.76 -4.11
CA GLU A 325 -7.93 -5.78 -3.77
C GLU A 325 -9.11 -5.74 -4.75
N ARG A 326 -9.06 -6.55 -5.81
CA ARG A 326 -10.13 -6.57 -6.82
C ARG A 326 -11.45 -7.08 -6.22
N ASN A 327 -12.56 -6.61 -6.76
CA ASN A 327 -13.87 -7.15 -6.39
C ASN A 327 -14.03 -8.62 -6.83
N ALA A 328 -15.00 -9.33 -6.26
CA ALA A 328 -15.16 -10.78 -6.47
C ALA A 328 -15.28 -11.21 -7.95
N ALA A 329 -15.81 -10.33 -8.82
CA ALA A 329 -15.94 -10.57 -10.25
C ALA A 329 -14.62 -10.45 -11.03
N HIS A 330 -13.56 -9.88 -10.42
CA HIS A 330 -12.28 -9.68 -11.10
C HIS A 330 -11.07 -10.27 -10.36
N ARG A 331 -11.27 -10.97 -9.24
CA ARG A 331 -10.18 -11.65 -8.52
C ARG A 331 -9.71 -12.89 -9.29
N ILE A 332 -8.46 -12.85 -9.74
CA ILE A 332 -7.76 -13.96 -10.41
C ILE A 332 -6.69 -14.53 -9.47
N ILE A 333 -6.58 -15.85 -9.41
CA ILE A 333 -5.42 -16.53 -8.84
C ILE A 333 -4.52 -16.96 -9.99
N THR A 334 -3.25 -16.55 -9.92
CA THR A 334 -2.20 -16.97 -10.87
C THR A 334 -1.25 -17.93 -10.16
N THR A 335 -0.98 -19.08 -10.76
CA THR A 335 -0.02 -20.07 -10.25
C THR A 335 1.03 -20.41 -11.29
N ILE A 336 2.24 -20.70 -10.85
CA ILE A 336 3.32 -21.26 -11.69
C ILE A 336 3.74 -22.59 -11.08
N ASP A 337 3.87 -23.64 -11.89
CA ASP A 337 4.37 -24.93 -11.46
C ASP A 337 5.85 -25.17 -11.76
N ASP A 338 6.40 -26.26 -11.23
CA ASP A 338 7.78 -26.71 -11.45
C ASP A 338 8.11 -27.07 -12.91
N LYS A 339 7.09 -27.26 -13.75
CA LYS A 339 7.19 -27.47 -15.21
C LYS A 339 7.07 -26.15 -15.97
N LYS A 340 7.11 -25.00 -15.29
CA LYS A 340 6.99 -23.66 -15.88
C LYS A 340 5.65 -23.44 -16.59
N GLN A 341 4.59 -24.11 -16.18
CA GLN A 341 3.23 -23.83 -16.63
C GLN A 341 2.61 -22.74 -15.77
N VAL A 342 2.08 -21.70 -16.41
CA VAL A 342 1.33 -20.62 -15.77
C VAL A 342 -0.16 -20.87 -15.96
N VAL A 343 -0.91 -20.84 -14.86
CA VAL A 343 -2.36 -21.01 -14.86
C VAL A 343 -3.02 -19.81 -14.19
N LYS A 344 -3.97 -19.17 -14.89
CA LYS A 344 -4.86 -18.16 -14.31
C LYS A 344 -6.27 -18.70 -14.21
N ARG A 345 -6.92 -18.47 -13.07
CA ARG A 345 -8.32 -18.86 -12.84
C ARG A 345 -9.03 -17.84 -11.98
N ALA A 346 -10.34 -17.76 -12.12
CA ALA A 346 -11.17 -16.99 -11.20
C ALA A 346 -11.06 -17.56 -9.78
N LYS A 347 -11.02 -16.66 -8.79
CA LYS A 347 -11.05 -17.05 -7.37
C LYS A 347 -12.43 -17.56 -6.94
N THR A 348 -13.48 -16.97 -7.51
CA THR A 348 -14.88 -17.31 -7.27
C THR A 348 -15.60 -17.50 -8.61
N ILE A 349 -16.80 -18.07 -8.58
CA ILE A 349 -17.64 -18.24 -9.79
C ILE A 349 -17.96 -16.91 -10.48
N TYR A 350 -17.98 -15.79 -9.73
CA TYR A 350 -18.27 -14.47 -10.29
C TYR A 350 -17.20 -13.97 -11.26
N GLY A 351 -15.97 -14.49 -11.18
CA GLY A 351 -14.87 -14.08 -12.05
C GLY A 351 -14.68 -14.91 -13.32
N GLU A 352 -15.54 -15.90 -13.58
CA GLU A 352 -15.40 -16.77 -14.77
C GLU A 352 -15.54 -15.98 -16.08
N GLU A 353 -16.40 -14.96 -16.12
CA GLU A 353 -16.55 -14.12 -17.31
C GLU A 353 -15.33 -13.23 -17.53
N HIS A 354 -14.74 -12.71 -16.45
CA HIS A 354 -13.49 -11.94 -16.53
C HIS A 354 -12.36 -12.76 -17.16
N ILE A 355 -12.22 -14.04 -16.80
CA ILE A 355 -11.23 -14.94 -17.42
C ILE A 355 -11.45 -15.08 -18.94
N LYS A 356 -12.71 -15.18 -19.39
CA LYS A 356 -13.02 -15.22 -20.83
C LYS A 356 -12.70 -13.90 -21.52
N GLN A 357 -12.97 -12.78 -20.86
CA GLN A 357 -12.63 -11.45 -21.37
C GLN A 357 -11.12 -11.30 -21.57
N VAL A 358 -10.30 -11.71 -20.60
CA VAL A 358 -8.83 -11.69 -20.73
C VAL A 358 -8.36 -12.49 -21.96
N TYR A 359 -8.94 -13.68 -22.19
CA TYR A 359 -8.64 -14.48 -23.38
C TYR A 359 -9.05 -13.76 -24.68
N ALA A 360 -10.25 -13.18 -24.71
CA ALA A 360 -10.77 -12.45 -25.86
C ALA A 360 -9.90 -11.22 -26.19
N ASN A 361 -9.45 -10.49 -25.18
CA ASN A 361 -8.54 -9.35 -25.35
C ASN A 361 -7.24 -9.78 -26.03
N MET A 362 -6.63 -10.87 -25.56
CA MET A 362 -5.39 -11.41 -26.12
C MET A 362 -5.56 -11.84 -27.60
N GLU A 363 -6.66 -12.51 -27.94
CA GLU A 363 -6.95 -12.88 -29.33
C GLU A 363 -7.26 -11.67 -30.21
N ASN A 364 -7.91 -10.62 -29.68
CA ASN A 364 -8.15 -9.39 -30.42
C ASN A 364 -6.85 -8.67 -30.78
N LEU A 365 -5.92 -8.52 -29.83
CA LEU A 365 -4.61 -7.93 -30.10
C LEU A 365 -3.82 -8.74 -31.15
N LYS A 366 -3.84 -10.06 -31.03
CA LYS A 366 -3.24 -10.96 -32.03
C LYS A 366 -3.83 -10.77 -33.43
N ASN A 367 -5.14 -10.58 -33.54
CA ASN A 367 -5.82 -10.31 -34.82
C ASN A 367 -5.44 -8.93 -35.41
N ARG A 368 -4.99 -7.99 -34.58
CA ARG A 368 -4.42 -6.70 -35.00
C ARG A 368 -2.93 -6.79 -35.38
N GLY A 369 -2.34 -8.00 -35.36
CA GLY A 369 -0.94 -8.23 -35.70
C GLY A 369 0.03 -7.93 -34.57
N ILE A 370 -0.47 -7.67 -33.35
CA ILE A 370 0.35 -7.49 -32.15
C ILE A 370 0.76 -8.87 -31.64
N GLN A 371 2.04 -9.06 -31.39
CA GLN A 371 2.55 -10.33 -30.87
C GLN A 371 2.20 -10.44 -29.38
N VAL A 372 1.41 -11.46 -29.05
CA VAL A 372 1.01 -11.78 -27.67
C VAL A 372 1.57 -13.13 -27.24
N LEU A 373 1.76 -13.33 -25.93
CA LEU A 373 2.15 -14.62 -25.37
C LEU A 373 1.05 -15.66 -25.68
N PRO A 374 1.39 -16.83 -26.23
CA PRO A 374 0.41 -17.87 -26.52
C PRO A 374 -0.35 -18.29 -25.25
N VAL A 375 -1.68 -18.18 -25.31
CA VAL A 375 -2.58 -18.54 -24.23
C VAL A 375 -3.67 -19.47 -24.75
N THR A 376 -4.07 -20.43 -23.94
CA THR A 376 -5.20 -21.32 -24.21
C THR A 376 -6.24 -21.17 -23.11
N TYR A 377 -7.52 -21.23 -23.49
CA TYR A 377 -8.63 -21.22 -22.54
C TYR A 377 -9.22 -22.63 -22.42
N ASN A 378 -9.09 -23.24 -21.24
CA ASN A 378 -9.53 -24.60 -20.95
C ASN A 378 -10.31 -24.62 -19.62
N ASN A 379 -11.58 -25.04 -19.66
CA ASN A 379 -12.41 -25.26 -18.46
C ASN A 379 -12.37 -24.11 -17.44
N GLY A 380 -12.52 -22.86 -17.90
CA GLY A 380 -12.50 -21.67 -17.01
C GLY A 380 -11.11 -21.22 -16.56
N LYS A 381 -10.04 -21.72 -17.19
CA LYS A 381 -8.65 -21.36 -16.89
C LYS A 381 -7.93 -20.86 -18.13
N LEU A 382 -6.97 -19.95 -17.92
CA LEU A 382 -5.98 -19.61 -18.93
C LEU A 382 -4.70 -20.35 -18.63
N GLU A 383 -4.15 -21.02 -19.65
CA GLU A 383 -2.93 -21.79 -19.56
C GLU A 383 -1.93 -21.24 -20.59
N MET A 384 -0.72 -20.95 -20.11
CA MET A 384 0.40 -20.43 -20.92
C MET A 384 1.73 -20.95 -20.38
N GLU A 385 2.77 -20.97 -21.21
CA GLU A 385 4.12 -21.28 -20.75
C GLU A 385 4.74 -20.04 -20.09
N PHE A 386 5.49 -20.26 -19.01
CA PHE A 386 6.25 -19.19 -18.38
C PHE A 386 7.31 -18.66 -19.35
N TYR A 387 7.34 -17.34 -19.52
CA TYR A 387 8.26 -16.67 -20.40
C TYR A 387 9.32 -15.92 -19.59
N ASP A 388 10.57 -16.34 -19.71
CA ASP A 388 11.71 -15.73 -19.00
C ASP A 388 12.36 -14.66 -19.88
N GLY A 389 11.62 -13.57 -20.09
CA GLY A 389 12.07 -12.41 -20.86
C GLY A 389 12.31 -11.19 -19.97
N GLU A 390 13.09 -10.24 -20.46
CA GLU A 390 13.21 -8.91 -19.86
C GLU A 390 11.92 -8.13 -20.12
N THR A 391 11.31 -7.57 -19.08
CA THR A 391 10.12 -6.71 -19.23
C THR A 391 10.52 -5.33 -19.73
N LEU A 392 9.60 -4.62 -20.39
CA LEU A 392 9.81 -3.23 -20.76
C LEU A 392 10.06 -2.36 -19.52
N GLU A 393 9.37 -2.64 -18.41
CA GLU A 393 9.60 -1.97 -17.13
C GLU A 393 11.07 -2.06 -16.70
N HIS A 394 11.63 -3.28 -16.64
CA HIS A 394 13.02 -3.46 -16.23
C HIS A 394 13.99 -2.74 -17.18
N ARG A 395 13.73 -2.79 -18.50
CA ARG A 395 14.54 -2.06 -19.47
C ARG A 395 14.48 -0.54 -19.26
N LEU A 396 13.28 0.02 -19.07
CA LEU A 396 13.09 1.46 -18.84
C LEU A 396 13.79 1.93 -17.56
N VAL A 397 13.63 1.19 -16.46
CA VAL A 397 14.33 1.48 -15.19
C VAL A 397 15.84 1.52 -15.42
N SER A 398 16.39 0.50 -16.09
CA SER A 398 17.83 0.45 -16.38
C SER A 398 18.31 1.63 -17.23
N CYS A 399 17.54 2.04 -18.24
CA CYS A 399 17.88 3.20 -19.06
C CYS A 399 17.88 4.49 -18.23
N PHE A 400 16.87 4.72 -17.38
CA PHE A 400 16.83 5.92 -16.53
C PHE A 400 17.98 5.96 -15.52
N GLU A 401 18.27 4.86 -14.83
CA GLU A 401 19.39 4.75 -13.88
C GLU A 401 20.76 5.04 -14.53
N LYS A 402 20.93 4.61 -15.79
CA LYS A 402 22.14 4.86 -16.57
C LYS A 402 22.16 6.23 -17.25
N ASN A 403 21.11 7.03 -17.12
CA ASN A 403 20.90 8.31 -17.82
C ASN A 403 20.86 8.16 -19.36
N GLU A 404 20.37 7.03 -19.86
CA GLU A 404 20.14 6.72 -21.27
C GLU A 404 18.73 7.19 -21.70
N THR A 405 18.40 8.45 -21.41
CA THR A 405 17.02 9.00 -21.55
C THR A 405 16.48 8.93 -22.98
N GLU A 406 17.33 9.12 -24.00
CA GLU A 406 16.91 9.01 -25.41
C GLU A 406 16.45 7.60 -25.77
N GLU A 407 17.10 6.56 -25.24
CA GLU A 407 16.69 5.17 -25.45
C GLU A 407 15.37 4.88 -24.72
N ALA A 408 15.22 5.39 -23.49
CA ALA A 408 13.98 5.25 -22.74
C ALA A 408 12.78 5.86 -23.48
N PHE A 409 12.91 7.09 -24.01
CA PHE A 409 11.85 7.71 -24.81
C PHE A 409 11.59 6.97 -26.11
N ALA A 410 12.61 6.47 -26.81
CA ALA A 410 12.42 5.66 -28.01
C ALA A 410 11.63 4.37 -27.74
N LEU A 411 11.85 3.73 -26.58
CA LEU A 411 11.08 2.57 -26.15
C LEU A 411 9.62 2.94 -25.84
N ILE A 412 9.38 4.06 -25.15
CA ILE A 412 8.01 4.54 -24.86
C ILE A 412 7.29 4.90 -26.16
N ASP A 413 7.95 5.57 -27.10
CA ASP A 413 7.39 5.89 -28.42
C ASP A 413 7.01 4.62 -29.21
N THR A 414 7.85 3.58 -29.11
CA THR A 414 7.54 2.27 -29.69
C THR A 414 6.30 1.64 -29.04
N LEU A 415 6.16 1.74 -27.71
CA LEU A 415 4.96 1.29 -27.01
C LEU A 415 3.72 2.08 -27.45
N ILE A 416 3.82 3.40 -27.62
CA ILE A 416 2.75 4.26 -28.13
C ILE A 416 2.27 3.78 -29.50
N ASP A 417 3.19 3.42 -30.38
CA ASP A 417 2.84 2.90 -31.71
C ASP A 417 2.11 1.55 -31.62
N PHE A 418 2.51 0.66 -30.69
CA PHE A 418 1.73 -0.54 -30.41
C PHE A 418 0.34 -0.23 -29.88
N ILE A 419 0.20 0.73 -28.95
CA ILE A 419 -1.09 1.16 -28.41
C ILE A 419 -2.01 1.65 -29.55
N LYS A 420 -1.50 2.47 -30.48
CA LYS A 420 -2.26 2.90 -31.67
C LYS A 420 -2.70 1.75 -32.58
N MET A 421 -1.95 0.65 -32.62
CA MET A 421 -2.32 -0.52 -33.41
C MET A 421 -3.46 -1.34 -32.79
N THR A 422 -3.67 -1.24 -31.46
CA THR A 422 -4.64 -2.06 -30.73
C THR A 422 -6.09 -1.88 -31.20
N SER A 423 -6.47 -0.68 -31.62
CA SER A 423 -7.81 -0.38 -32.14
C SER A 423 -7.80 0.85 -33.04
N ASP A 424 -8.87 1.05 -33.81
CA ASP A 424 -9.03 2.24 -34.65
C ASP A 424 -9.42 3.44 -33.76
N CYS A 425 -8.96 4.64 -34.08
CA CYS A 425 -9.38 5.83 -33.34
C CYS A 425 -10.79 6.29 -33.80
N VAL A 426 -11.67 6.65 -32.86
CA VAL A 426 -12.98 7.28 -33.09
C VAL A 426 -12.89 8.81 -33.00
N PRO A 427 -13.90 9.55 -33.49
CA PRO A 427 -13.95 11.01 -33.34
C PRO A 427 -13.89 11.45 -31.87
N SER A 428 -13.21 12.57 -31.57
CA SER A 428 -13.01 13.02 -30.18
C SER A 428 -14.29 13.23 -29.38
N LYS A 429 -15.42 13.53 -30.03
CA LYS A 429 -16.75 13.63 -29.39
C LYS A 429 -17.28 12.32 -28.78
N GLU A 430 -16.67 11.18 -29.09
CA GLU A 430 -17.03 9.86 -28.52
C GLU A 430 -16.20 9.53 -27.28
N ASN A 431 -15.26 10.39 -26.90
CA ASN A 431 -14.38 10.24 -25.73
C ASN A 431 -15.16 9.90 -24.46
N CYS A 432 -14.79 8.81 -23.79
CA CYS A 432 -15.44 8.33 -22.58
C CYS A 432 -15.44 9.37 -21.45
N MET A 433 -14.47 10.29 -21.43
CA MET A 433 -14.43 11.38 -20.44
C MET A 433 -15.65 12.32 -20.53
N ILE A 434 -16.30 12.44 -21.70
CA ILE A 434 -17.55 13.18 -21.85
C ILE A 434 -18.70 12.42 -21.17
N TYR A 435 -18.77 11.10 -21.39
CA TYR A 435 -19.80 10.25 -20.79
C TYR A 435 -19.73 10.25 -19.26
N TYR A 436 -18.53 10.26 -18.70
CA TYR A 436 -18.30 10.36 -17.26
C TYR A 436 -18.39 11.79 -16.71
N GLY A 437 -18.61 12.80 -17.57
CA GLY A 437 -18.75 14.19 -17.17
C GLY A 437 -17.46 14.85 -16.68
N LEU A 438 -16.30 14.29 -17.04
CA LEU A 438 -14.98 14.82 -16.67
C LEU A 438 -14.59 16.01 -17.56
N ILE A 439 -15.07 16.03 -18.80
CA ILE A 439 -14.87 17.14 -19.75
C ILE A 439 -16.18 17.48 -20.45
N LYS A 440 -16.27 18.70 -20.98
CA LYS A 440 -17.37 19.08 -21.87
C LYS A 440 -17.12 18.60 -23.30
N GLU A 441 -18.17 18.35 -24.07
CA GLU A 441 -18.05 17.96 -25.48
C GLU A 441 -17.23 18.97 -26.31
N GLU A 442 -17.38 20.26 -25.99
CA GLU A 442 -16.63 21.35 -26.62
C GLU A 442 -15.13 21.35 -26.29
N GLU A 443 -14.68 20.62 -25.27
CA GLU A 443 -13.26 20.49 -24.90
C GLU A 443 -12.62 19.24 -25.52
N ALA A 444 -13.43 18.34 -26.08
CA ALA A 444 -12.98 17.04 -26.58
C ALA A 444 -11.92 17.14 -27.67
N TYR A 445 -11.90 18.23 -28.45
CA TYR A 445 -10.91 18.46 -29.51
C TYR A 445 -9.46 18.56 -28.98
N LYS A 446 -9.27 18.82 -27.69
CA LYS A 446 -7.95 18.87 -27.04
C LYS A 446 -7.28 17.50 -26.99
N TYR A 447 -8.07 16.42 -27.06
CA TYR A 447 -7.59 15.05 -26.98
C TYR A 447 -7.48 14.43 -28.36
N SER A 448 -6.30 13.89 -28.67
CA SER A 448 -5.99 13.25 -29.94
C SER A 448 -5.94 11.73 -29.80
N CYS A 449 -6.37 11.01 -30.84
CA CYS A 449 -6.62 9.56 -30.86
C CYS A 449 -7.38 9.00 -29.64
N ILE A 450 -8.70 8.94 -29.78
CA ILE A 450 -9.58 8.19 -28.89
C ILE A 450 -9.69 6.77 -29.42
N LEU A 451 -9.10 5.79 -28.74
CA LEU A 451 -9.15 4.39 -29.14
C LEU A 451 -10.58 3.86 -28.96
N LYS A 452 -11.17 3.27 -30.00
CA LYS A 452 -12.48 2.62 -29.89
C LYS A 452 -12.48 1.56 -28.80
N ASP A 453 -11.42 0.74 -28.78
CA ASP A 453 -11.15 -0.29 -27.79
C ASP A 453 -9.80 0.01 -27.12
N GLY A 454 -9.85 0.59 -25.92
CA GLY A 454 -8.68 0.89 -25.11
C GLY A 454 -8.30 -0.31 -24.24
N TYR A 455 -7.15 -0.92 -24.53
CA TYR A 455 -6.57 -1.99 -23.73
C TYR A 455 -5.69 -1.38 -22.63
N ILE A 456 -6.25 -1.30 -21.42
CA ILE A 456 -5.69 -0.51 -20.32
C ILE A 456 -4.37 -1.11 -19.77
N ASP A 457 -4.15 -2.40 -20.03
CA ASP A 457 -2.96 -3.14 -19.62
C ASP A 457 -1.80 -3.09 -20.64
N MET A 458 -1.88 -2.22 -21.66
CA MET A 458 -0.76 -1.95 -22.56
C MET A 458 0.31 -1.07 -21.87
N ILE A 459 0.85 -1.59 -20.76
CA ILE A 459 1.79 -0.95 -19.85
C ILE A 459 3.15 -1.69 -19.86
N ALA A 460 4.18 -1.05 -19.31
CA ALA A 460 5.55 -1.57 -19.33
C ALA A 460 5.74 -2.92 -18.60
N GLN A 461 4.92 -3.21 -17.58
CA GLN A 461 4.96 -4.49 -16.86
C GLN A 461 4.47 -5.67 -17.69
N ASN A 462 3.56 -5.41 -18.63
CA ASN A 462 2.82 -6.43 -19.37
C ASN A 462 3.37 -6.63 -20.80
N CYS A 463 4.65 -6.28 -20.99
CA CYS A 463 5.37 -6.40 -22.24
C CYS A 463 6.79 -6.91 -22.00
N PHE A 464 7.17 -7.98 -22.68
CA PHE A 464 8.58 -8.40 -22.77
C PHE A 464 9.25 -7.74 -23.97
N VAL A 465 10.51 -7.32 -23.80
CA VAL A 465 11.34 -6.69 -24.81
C VAL A 465 12.60 -7.52 -25.10
N GLY A 466 13.08 -7.48 -26.33
CA GLY A 466 14.18 -8.31 -26.84
C GLY A 466 14.26 -8.26 -28.36
N GLU A 467 14.50 -9.40 -29.01
CA GLU A 467 14.39 -9.49 -30.48
C GLU A 467 12.98 -9.15 -30.99
N LYS A 468 11.97 -9.38 -30.16
CA LYS A 468 10.55 -9.09 -30.45
C LYS A 468 9.88 -8.57 -29.19
N TRP A 469 8.85 -7.76 -29.39
CA TRP A 469 7.95 -7.31 -28.33
C TRP A 469 6.84 -8.33 -28.16
N VAL A 470 6.60 -8.77 -26.92
CA VAL A 470 5.57 -9.78 -26.61
C VAL A 470 4.69 -9.28 -25.48
N PHE A 471 3.42 -9.03 -25.78
CA PHE A 471 2.44 -8.56 -24.82
C PHE A 471 1.76 -9.73 -24.11
N PHE A 472 1.45 -9.55 -22.83
CA PHE A 472 0.75 -10.54 -22.02
C PHE A 472 -0.17 -9.85 -21.03
N ASP A 473 -0.97 -10.64 -20.31
CA ASP A 473 -1.80 -10.17 -19.21
C ASP A 473 -2.74 -8.98 -19.51
N GLN A 474 -3.44 -9.04 -20.64
CA GLN A 474 -4.35 -7.98 -21.08
C GLN A 474 -5.75 -8.21 -20.50
N GLU A 475 -5.96 -7.80 -19.25
CA GLU A 475 -7.19 -8.05 -18.50
C GLU A 475 -8.27 -7.00 -18.77
N TRP A 476 -7.88 -5.74 -18.91
CA TRP A 476 -8.78 -4.60 -18.86
C TRP A 476 -9.01 -3.98 -20.23
N HIS A 477 -10.29 -3.79 -20.55
CA HIS A 477 -10.77 -3.14 -21.77
C HIS A 477 -11.80 -2.07 -21.41
N MET A 478 -11.74 -0.93 -22.09
CA MET A 478 -12.70 0.16 -21.99
C MET A 478 -12.94 0.75 -23.39
N GLU A 479 -14.16 1.17 -23.67
CA GLU A 479 -14.50 1.78 -24.96
C GLU A 479 -14.18 3.28 -25.00
N ASN A 480 -13.77 3.76 -26.17
CA ASN A 480 -13.57 5.17 -26.50
C ASN A 480 -12.63 5.92 -25.55
N VAL A 481 -11.47 5.32 -25.27
CA VAL A 481 -10.50 5.82 -24.29
C VAL A 481 -9.39 6.64 -24.97
N PRO A 482 -8.99 7.79 -24.43
CA PRO A 482 -7.80 8.50 -24.91
C PRO A 482 -6.55 7.63 -24.76
N LEU A 483 -5.71 7.55 -25.80
CA LEU A 483 -4.42 6.85 -25.72
C LEU A 483 -3.59 7.32 -24.51
N ASP A 484 -3.58 8.63 -24.27
CA ASP A 484 -2.84 9.27 -23.19
C ASP A 484 -3.26 8.77 -21.80
N PHE A 485 -4.49 8.29 -21.61
CA PHE A 485 -4.90 7.68 -20.34
C PHE A 485 -4.16 6.35 -20.08
N ILE A 486 -3.89 5.57 -21.14
CA ILE A 486 -3.09 4.34 -21.03
C ILE A 486 -1.64 4.70 -20.67
N LEU A 487 -1.10 5.78 -21.26
CA LEU A 487 0.23 6.28 -20.90
C LEU A 487 0.28 6.80 -19.46
N TYR A 488 -0.74 7.54 -19.02
CA TYR A 488 -0.85 8.00 -17.63
C TYR A 488 -0.77 6.81 -16.67
N ARG A 489 -1.52 5.74 -16.94
CA ARG A 489 -1.47 4.52 -16.13
C ARG A 489 -0.13 3.83 -16.19
N MET A 490 0.48 3.73 -17.38
CA MET A 490 1.81 3.15 -17.55
C MET A 490 2.86 3.90 -16.71
N PHE A 491 2.88 5.24 -16.77
CA PHE A 491 3.81 6.05 -15.98
C PHE A 491 3.55 5.91 -14.48
N ASN A 492 2.31 6.05 -14.01
CA ASN A 492 2.02 5.91 -12.58
C ASN A 492 2.41 4.52 -12.04
N MET A 493 2.17 3.46 -12.81
CA MET A 493 2.59 2.11 -12.41
C MET A 493 4.12 1.94 -12.39
N LEU A 494 4.83 2.50 -13.37
CA LEU A 494 6.30 2.47 -13.41
C LEU A 494 6.92 3.13 -12.17
N TYR A 495 6.45 4.33 -11.80
CA TYR A 495 6.96 5.09 -10.66
C TYR A 495 6.52 4.51 -9.31
N TYR A 496 5.31 3.95 -9.26
CA TYR A 496 4.82 3.30 -8.03
C TYR A 496 5.68 2.08 -7.65
N ASN A 497 6.11 1.28 -8.64
CA ASN A 497 6.91 0.08 -8.37
C ASN A 497 8.41 0.37 -8.25
N ASN A 498 8.88 1.47 -8.87
CA ASN A 498 10.30 1.84 -8.94
C ASN A 498 10.47 3.31 -8.53
N PRO A 499 10.20 3.69 -7.26
CA PRO A 499 10.19 5.09 -6.84
C PRO A 499 11.56 5.79 -7.02
N ASP A 500 12.65 5.04 -7.01
CA ASP A 500 14.02 5.59 -7.17
C ASP A 500 14.25 6.23 -8.53
N ILE A 501 13.49 5.86 -9.58
CA ILE A 501 13.62 6.49 -10.90
C ILE A 501 13.33 7.99 -10.86
N GLN A 502 12.56 8.46 -9.87
CA GLN A 502 12.23 9.87 -9.66
C GLN A 502 13.49 10.75 -9.54
N GLN A 503 14.63 10.19 -9.12
CA GLN A 503 15.90 10.92 -9.03
C GLN A 503 16.61 11.10 -10.39
N HIS A 504 16.24 10.29 -11.39
CA HIS A 504 16.85 10.26 -12.73
C HIS A 504 15.97 10.93 -13.79
N CYS A 505 14.67 10.65 -13.76
CA CYS A 505 13.66 11.26 -14.60
C CYS A 505 12.39 11.38 -13.75
N SER A 506 11.87 12.59 -13.56
CA SER A 506 10.67 12.77 -12.76
C SER A 506 9.41 12.41 -13.55
N LEU A 507 8.35 12.03 -12.84
CA LEU A 507 7.03 11.83 -13.46
C LEU A 507 6.55 13.08 -14.22
N TYR A 508 6.93 14.28 -13.74
CA TYR A 508 6.66 15.54 -14.42
C TYR A 508 7.41 15.65 -15.74
N ASP A 509 8.69 15.27 -15.81
CA ASP A 509 9.48 15.33 -17.06
C ASP A 509 8.84 14.47 -18.15
N LEU A 510 8.30 13.29 -17.80
CA LEU A 510 7.55 12.44 -18.73
C LEU A 510 6.23 13.08 -19.14
N ALA A 511 5.45 13.58 -18.17
CA ALA A 511 4.18 14.25 -18.47
C ALA A 511 4.39 15.48 -19.36
N GLU A 512 5.47 16.24 -19.16
CA GLU A 512 5.85 17.39 -19.98
C GLU A 512 6.28 16.95 -21.38
N HIS A 513 7.16 15.94 -21.48
CA HIS A 513 7.64 15.41 -22.75
C HIS A 513 6.49 14.97 -23.68
N TYR A 514 5.47 14.31 -23.11
CA TYR A 514 4.30 13.81 -23.82
C TYR A 514 3.12 14.81 -23.85
N ASN A 515 3.30 16.05 -23.40
CA ASN A 515 2.28 17.12 -23.39
C ASN A 515 1.01 16.75 -22.58
N MET A 516 1.18 16.01 -21.49
CA MET A 516 0.10 15.51 -20.65
C MET A 516 -0.10 16.32 -19.35
N VAL A 517 0.77 17.29 -19.04
CA VAL A 517 0.72 18.06 -17.78
C VAL A 517 -0.66 18.67 -17.52
N GLU A 518 -1.26 19.33 -18.52
CA GLU A 518 -2.56 19.99 -18.38
C GLU A 518 -3.73 19.00 -18.17
N SER A 519 -3.59 17.75 -18.62
CA SER A 519 -4.64 16.72 -18.55
C SER A 519 -4.38 15.68 -17.46
N TRP A 520 -3.29 15.81 -16.71
CA TRP A 520 -2.82 14.79 -15.77
C TRP A 520 -3.85 14.48 -14.68
N ASP A 521 -4.41 15.53 -14.07
CA ASP A 521 -5.41 15.39 -13.00
C ASP A 521 -6.71 14.78 -13.54
N LEU A 522 -7.13 15.15 -14.76
CA LEU A 522 -8.29 14.56 -15.43
C LEU A 522 -8.10 13.06 -15.71
N TYR A 523 -6.89 12.64 -16.08
CA TYR A 523 -6.57 11.21 -16.19
C TYR A 523 -6.56 10.51 -14.83
N GLY A 524 -6.19 11.21 -13.74
CA GLY A 524 -6.36 10.73 -12.36
C GLY A 524 -7.82 10.53 -11.98
N ASP A 525 -8.72 11.44 -12.39
CA ASP A 525 -10.16 11.28 -12.18
C ASP A 525 -10.72 10.12 -13.00
N LEU A 526 -10.32 9.98 -14.26
CA LEU A 526 -10.70 8.82 -15.09
C LEU A 526 -10.17 7.51 -14.50
N ASN A 527 -8.96 7.53 -13.93
CA ASN A 527 -8.40 6.38 -13.23
C ASN A 527 -9.25 6.00 -12.01
N SER A 528 -9.71 6.99 -11.24
CA SER A 528 -10.60 6.79 -10.10
C SER A 528 -11.96 6.19 -10.51
N VAL A 529 -12.48 6.56 -11.69
CA VAL A 529 -13.68 5.96 -12.29
C VAL A 529 -13.45 4.51 -12.69
N PHE A 530 -12.29 4.20 -13.29
CA PHE A 530 -11.91 2.83 -13.64
C PHE A 530 -11.74 1.96 -12.38
N GLU A 531 -10.98 2.43 -11.40
CA GLU A 531 -10.75 1.73 -10.13
C GLU A 531 -12.04 1.47 -9.36
N ALA A 532 -13.03 2.37 -9.46
CA ALA A 532 -14.37 2.17 -8.90
C ALA A 532 -15.06 0.89 -9.37
N GLN A 533 -14.79 0.48 -10.61
CA GLN A 533 -15.44 -0.67 -11.26
C GLN A 533 -14.68 -1.97 -10.98
N VAL A 534 -13.39 -1.86 -10.63
CA VAL A 534 -12.46 -2.98 -10.52
C VAL A 534 -12.18 -3.36 -9.07
N LEU A 535 -11.99 -2.38 -8.20
CA LEU A 535 -11.55 -2.58 -6.83
C LEU A 535 -12.72 -2.79 -5.87
N ASP A 536 -12.49 -3.61 -4.86
CA ASP A 536 -13.33 -3.68 -3.67
C ASP A 536 -12.95 -2.54 -2.74
N ARG A 537 -13.67 -1.41 -2.86
CA ARG A 537 -13.41 -0.20 -2.08
C ARG A 537 -13.49 -0.42 -0.57
N TYR A 538 -14.35 -1.34 -0.11
CA TYR A 538 -14.45 -1.64 1.32
C TYR A 538 -13.20 -2.38 1.79
N HIS A 539 -12.79 -3.41 1.06
CA HIS A 539 -11.55 -4.14 1.35
C HIS A 539 -10.33 -3.22 1.31
N LEU A 540 -10.20 -2.38 0.27
CA LEU A 540 -9.11 -1.43 0.10
C LEU A 540 -8.97 -0.51 1.32
N ASN A 541 -10.09 0.11 1.74
CA ASN A 541 -10.09 1.01 2.89
C ASN A 541 -9.76 0.28 4.20
N SER A 542 -10.32 -0.91 4.41
CA SER A 542 -10.02 -1.73 5.59
C SER A 542 -8.57 -2.18 5.64
N SER A 543 -8.02 -2.61 4.49
CA SER A 543 -6.61 -2.98 4.34
C SER A 543 -5.71 -1.79 4.66
N ASN A 544 -5.98 -0.61 4.09
CA ASN A 544 -5.22 0.62 4.36
C ASN A 544 -5.24 1.02 5.84
N GLY A 545 -6.37 0.83 6.52
CA GLY A 545 -6.49 1.09 7.96
C GLY A 545 -5.65 0.15 8.84
N ILE A 546 -5.26 -1.02 8.32
CA ILE A 546 -4.44 -2.02 9.02
C ILE A 546 -2.97 -1.96 8.57
N SER A 547 -2.71 -1.53 7.33
CA SER A 547 -1.40 -1.63 6.68
C SER A 547 -0.49 -0.40 6.84
N SER A 548 -0.80 0.53 7.75
CA SER A 548 -0.02 1.78 7.83
C SER A 548 1.33 1.54 8.51
N ILE A 549 2.43 1.66 7.77
CA ILE A 549 3.77 1.89 8.32
C ILE A 549 4.05 3.38 8.18
N ASN A 550 4.29 4.05 9.31
CA ASN A 550 4.71 5.45 9.29
C ASN A 550 6.23 5.48 9.52
N LEU A 551 7.01 5.96 8.55
CA LEU A 551 8.46 6.12 8.69
C LEU A 551 8.81 6.99 9.92
N ASN A 552 7.93 7.94 10.28
CA ASN A 552 8.08 8.71 11.51
C ASN A 552 8.07 7.84 12.76
N THR A 553 7.29 6.75 12.80
CA THR A 553 7.31 5.80 13.92
C THR A 553 8.69 5.15 14.04
N CYS A 554 9.29 4.73 12.92
CA CYS A 554 10.65 4.16 12.92
C CYS A 554 11.68 5.16 13.45
N ILE A 555 11.67 6.39 12.91
CA ILE A 555 12.59 7.47 13.30
C ILE A 555 12.45 7.79 14.80
N GLN A 556 11.21 7.92 15.30
CA GLN A 556 10.94 8.18 16.71
C GLN A 556 11.47 7.06 17.61
N ASN A 557 11.27 5.80 17.23
CA ASN A 557 11.73 4.66 18.02
C ASN A 557 13.25 4.51 18.01
N ILE A 558 13.92 4.74 16.87
CA ILE A 558 15.38 4.83 16.81
C ILE A 558 15.88 5.92 17.76
N GLY A 559 15.24 7.10 17.76
CA GLY A 559 15.55 8.20 18.66
C GLY A 559 15.44 7.81 20.14
N LYS A 560 14.36 7.13 20.54
CA LYS A 560 14.18 6.62 21.91
C LYS A 560 15.27 5.62 22.30
N LEU A 561 15.64 4.69 21.40
CA LEU A 561 16.73 3.73 21.65
C LEU A 561 18.06 4.45 21.86
N PHE A 562 18.37 5.46 21.05
CA PHE A 562 19.59 6.25 21.17
C PHE A 562 19.65 7.08 22.46
N LEU A 563 18.51 7.57 22.96
CA LEU A 563 18.42 8.38 24.18
C LEU A 563 18.46 7.57 25.48
N THR A 564 18.02 6.31 25.45
CA THR A 564 17.90 5.45 26.64
C THR A 564 19.16 4.65 26.96
N ILE A 565 20.14 4.60 26.04
CA ILE A 565 21.45 4.01 26.30
C ILE A 565 22.28 5.04 27.09
N PRO A 566 22.68 4.76 28.34
CA PRO A 566 23.48 5.70 29.13
C PRO A 566 24.79 6.00 28.41
N ASN A 567 25.01 7.26 28.03
CA ASN A 567 26.30 7.75 27.57
C ASN A 567 27.29 7.63 28.75
N ASN A 568 28.03 6.52 28.82
CA ASN A 568 29.17 6.37 29.71
C ASN A 568 30.39 7.12 29.16
N THR A 569 30.21 8.38 28.78
CA THR A 569 31.29 9.32 28.43
C THR A 569 31.43 10.32 29.56
N ASN A 570 32.22 9.94 30.55
CA ASN A 570 32.85 10.85 31.50
C ASN A 570 33.84 11.75 30.73
N THR A 571 33.35 12.85 30.17
CA THR A 571 34.16 14.01 29.80
C THR A 571 33.29 15.25 29.90
N GLN A 572 33.56 16.09 30.91
CA GLN A 572 33.16 17.49 30.92
C GLN A 572 33.88 18.21 29.77
N GLU A 573 33.33 18.09 28.56
CA GLU A 573 33.39 19.14 27.55
C GLU A 573 31.93 19.39 27.19
N ILE A 574 31.48 20.64 27.38
CA ILE A 574 30.15 21.06 26.94
C ILE A 574 30.09 20.79 25.44
N ASN A 575 29.39 19.71 25.09
CA ASN A 575 29.35 19.21 23.73
C ASN A 575 28.25 20.01 23.01
N VAL A 576 28.66 20.83 22.04
CA VAL A 576 27.75 21.55 21.15
C VAL A 576 26.71 20.60 20.54
N ASP A 577 27.05 19.32 20.38
CA ASP A 577 26.13 18.29 19.88
C ASP A 577 25.10 17.81 20.92
N GLU A 578 25.40 17.86 22.22
CA GLU A 578 24.39 17.61 23.27
C GLU A 578 23.38 18.76 23.34
N LEU A 579 23.84 20.02 23.25
CA LEU A 579 22.95 21.17 23.22
C LEU A 579 22.04 21.15 21.98
N LYS A 580 22.59 20.81 20.80
CA LYS A 580 21.79 20.62 19.57
C LYS A 580 20.74 19.52 19.73
N LYS A 581 21.09 18.44 20.44
CA LYS A 581 20.20 17.30 20.68
C LYS A 581 19.08 17.67 21.65
N GLU A 582 19.39 18.41 22.71
CA GLU A 582 18.40 18.91 23.68
C GLU A 582 17.43 19.90 23.03
N ILE A 583 17.93 20.83 22.23
CA ILE A 583 17.11 21.75 21.42
C ILE A 583 16.19 20.95 20.47
N SER A 584 16.70 19.93 19.80
CA SER A 584 15.91 19.08 18.89
C SER A 584 14.80 18.33 19.62
N ILE A 585 15.05 17.87 20.86
CA ILE A 585 14.06 17.19 21.70
C ILE A 585 12.97 18.16 22.12
N LEU A 586 13.34 19.31 22.69
CA LEU A 586 12.38 20.32 23.16
C LEU A 586 11.49 20.84 22.02
N LEU A 587 12.04 20.98 20.81
CA LEU A 587 11.29 21.29 19.59
C LEU A 587 10.29 20.18 19.25
N SER A 588 10.73 18.92 19.24
CA SER A 588 9.85 17.77 18.92
C SER A 588 8.70 17.59 19.92
N GLU A 589 8.91 17.96 21.19
CA GLU A 589 7.94 17.83 22.27
C GLU A 589 7.04 19.06 22.45
N LYS A 590 7.23 20.10 21.63
CA LYS A 590 6.47 21.37 21.73
C LYS A 590 6.63 22.10 23.08
N LYS A 591 7.77 21.92 23.77
CA LYS A 591 8.05 22.49 25.09
C LYS A 591 8.73 23.86 24.99
N TYR A 592 7.96 24.83 24.48
CA TYR A 592 8.47 26.11 23.99
C TYR A 592 9.04 27.05 25.07
N GLU A 593 8.46 27.08 26.28
CA GLU A 593 8.97 27.93 27.38
C GLU A 593 10.34 27.46 27.88
N GLN A 594 10.57 26.14 27.89
CA GLN A 594 11.83 25.53 28.34
C GLN A 594 12.96 25.77 27.32
N LEU A 595 12.63 25.82 26.04
CA LEU A 595 13.58 26.18 24.99
C LEU A 595 14.02 27.65 25.11
N GLU A 596 13.10 28.55 25.44
CA GLU A 596 13.39 29.98 25.62
C GLU A 596 14.24 30.23 26.88
N GLU A 597 14.05 29.45 27.94
CA GLU A 597 14.88 29.48 29.15
C GLU A 597 16.30 28.94 28.91
N LEU A 598 16.43 27.81 28.20
CA LEU A 598 17.72 27.24 27.78
C LEU A 598 18.53 28.23 26.93
N MET A 599 17.86 28.92 25.99
CA MET A 599 18.49 29.87 25.06
C MET A 599 19.03 31.14 25.74
N ASN A 600 18.46 31.53 26.88
CA ASN A 600 18.87 32.71 27.65
C ASN A 600 19.83 32.37 28.80
N SER A 601 20.27 31.11 28.91
CA SER A 601 21.19 30.65 29.95
C SER A 601 22.61 31.18 29.73
N GLU A 602 23.37 31.32 30.82
CA GLU A 602 24.80 31.70 30.76
C GLU A 602 25.66 30.66 30.01
N GLU A 603 25.15 29.42 29.82
CA GLU A 603 25.84 28.31 29.13
C GLU A 603 26.03 28.55 27.62
N ILE A 604 25.19 29.38 26.99
CA ILE A 604 25.26 29.69 25.55
C ILE A 604 26.18 30.88 25.25
N ALA A 605 26.49 31.69 26.26
CA ALA A 605 27.28 32.93 26.10
C ALA A 605 28.75 32.68 25.72
N ASP A 606 29.29 31.47 25.95
CA ASP A 606 30.70 31.12 25.75
C ASP A 606 30.98 30.34 24.43
N ILE A 607 30.00 30.18 23.53
CA ILE A 607 30.15 29.46 22.25
C ILE A 607 30.71 30.38 21.14
N LYS A 608 31.61 29.86 20.28
CA LYS A 608 32.22 30.65 19.18
C LYS A 608 31.19 31.13 18.16
N GLU A 609 31.39 32.37 17.70
CA GLU A 609 30.50 33.22 16.88
C GLU A 609 29.85 32.56 15.65
N LYS A 610 30.44 31.51 15.06
CA LYS A 610 29.95 30.84 13.86
C LYS A 610 28.87 29.77 14.12
N ASP A 611 28.84 29.17 15.31
CA ASP A 611 27.80 28.21 15.71
C ASP A 611 26.55 28.92 16.27
N ILE A 612 26.73 30.16 16.76
CA ILE A 612 25.66 31.06 17.21
C ILE A 612 24.75 31.48 16.05
N GLU A 613 25.28 31.69 14.84
CA GLU A 613 24.47 32.06 13.68
C GLU A 613 23.54 30.92 13.23
N LYS A 614 24.03 29.66 13.31
CA LYS A 614 23.22 28.46 13.05
C LYS A 614 22.09 28.32 14.07
N LEU A 615 22.38 28.57 15.36
CA LEU A 615 21.39 28.57 16.45
C LEU A 615 20.39 29.72 16.36
N ARG A 616 20.81 30.91 15.92
CA ARG A 616 19.93 32.07 15.67
C ARG A 616 18.97 31.84 14.49
N ASN A 617 19.41 31.17 13.43
CA ASN A 617 18.55 30.80 12.30
C ASN A 617 17.50 29.76 12.74
N ILE A 618 17.89 28.79 13.58
CA ILE A 618 16.95 27.83 14.19
C ILE A 618 15.94 28.54 15.09
N MET A 619 16.36 29.56 15.87
CA MET A 619 15.46 30.38 16.67
C MET A 619 14.47 31.22 15.85
N CYS A 620 14.88 31.74 14.68
CA CYS A 620 13.95 32.42 13.77
C CYS A 620 12.88 31.45 13.28
N ILE A 621 13.28 30.29 12.77
CA ILE A 621 12.38 29.21 12.33
C ILE A 621 11.39 28.81 13.46
N TYR A 622 11.87 28.76 14.72
CA TYR A 622 11.07 28.47 15.92
C TYR A 622 10.05 29.57 16.28
N SER A 623 10.44 30.86 16.24
CA SER A 623 9.53 31.99 16.50
C SER A 623 8.37 32.04 15.47
N MET A 624 8.64 31.56 14.26
CA MET A 624 7.72 31.54 13.12
C MET A 624 6.63 30.44 13.20
N GLU A 625 6.95 29.23 13.68
CA GLU A 625 5.95 28.18 13.93
C GLU A 625 4.97 28.58 15.05
N LYS A 626 5.45 29.29 16.09
CA LYS A 626 4.62 29.79 17.19
C LYS A 626 3.65 30.90 16.77
N LYS A 627 4.02 31.76 15.81
CA LYS A 627 3.18 32.88 15.32
C LYS A 627 2.16 32.46 14.26
N SER A 628 2.48 31.49 13.40
CA SER A 628 1.64 31.09 12.26
C SER A 628 0.50 30.12 12.59
N GLY A 629 0.54 29.48 13.77
CA GLY A 629 -0.59 28.73 14.34
C GLY A 629 -1.08 27.49 13.60
N ALA A 630 -0.55 27.17 12.40
CA ALA A 630 -1.16 26.15 11.54
C ALA A 630 -0.19 25.26 10.73
N TYR A 631 1.13 25.47 10.74
CA TYR A 631 2.05 24.74 9.85
C TYR A 631 3.26 24.13 10.55
N ASN A 632 3.63 22.93 10.08
CA ASN A 632 4.58 22.02 10.70
C ASN A 632 5.80 21.87 9.77
N PHE A 633 6.52 22.98 9.52
CA PHE A 633 7.62 23.06 8.53
C PHE A 633 8.77 22.13 8.87
N ILE A 634 9.10 22.01 10.17
CA ILE A 634 10.12 21.07 10.65
C ILE A 634 9.72 19.61 10.34
N SER A 635 8.43 19.29 10.24
CA SER A 635 7.95 17.93 9.94
C SER A 635 7.95 17.56 8.46
N THR A 636 8.12 18.53 7.56
CA THR A 636 8.21 18.32 6.10
C THR A 636 9.67 18.20 5.61
N CYS A 637 10.65 18.52 6.45
CA CYS A 637 12.06 18.30 6.16
C CYS A 637 12.53 16.98 6.82
N ASP A 638 13.19 16.11 6.07
CA ASP A 638 13.73 14.85 6.62
C ASP A 638 14.81 15.07 7.71
N SER A 639 15.37 16.28 7.79
CA SER A 639 16.35 16.67 8.81
C SER A 639 16.38 18.18 9.04
N LEU A 640 16.89 18.57 10.21
CA LEU A 640 17.11 19.98 10.57
C LEU A 640 18.13 20.66 9.65
N ASP A 641 19.13 19.93 9.16
CA ASP A 641 20.12 20.47 8.20
C ASP A 641 19.47 20.77 6.83
N LYS A 642 18.58 19.90 6.32
CA LYS A 642 17.80 20.20 5.10
C LYS A 642 16.89 21.41 5.27
N CYS A 643 16.26 21.53 6.44
CA CYS A 643 15.43 22.71 6.76
C CYS A 643 16.27 23.99 6.82
N LEU A 644 17.51 23.91 7.30
CA LEU A 644 18.44 25.04 7.27
C LEU A 644 18.93 25.37 5.86
N ASP A 645 19.15 24.37 5.02
CA ASP A 645 19.52 24.55 3.61
C ASP A 645 18.39 25.21 2.82
N HIS A 646 17.15 24.78 3.04
CA HIS A 646 15.96 25.42 2.46
C HIS A 646 15.81 26.87 2.97
N TYR A 647 15.97 27.10 4.28
CA TYR A 647 15.96 28.43 4.90
C TYR A 647 17.01 29.36 4.26
N ASN A 648 18.25 28.91 4.15
CA ASN A 648 19.35 29.71 3.60
C ASN A 648 19.18 29.97 2.10
N THR A 649 18.66 28.99 1.35
CA THR A 649 18.41 29.13 -0.09
C THR A 649 17.30 30.15 -0.36
N VAL A 650 16.20 30.07 0.40
CA VAL A 650 15.10 31.03 0.33
C VAL A 650 15.55 32.41 0.78
N LYS A 651 16.34 32.49 1.86
CA LYS A 651 16.94 33.74 2.34
C LYS A 651 17.80 34.41 1.25
N TYR A 652 18.61 33.63 0.54
CA TYR A 652 19.43 34.13 -0.57
C TYR A 652 18.57 34.64 -1.73
N LEU A 653 17.59 33.84 -2.19
CA LEU A 653 16.72 34.20 -3.30
C LEU A 653 15.93 35.48 -3.01
N ILE A 654 15.42 35.63 -1.79
CA ILE A 654 14.64 36.81 -1.40
C ILE A 654 15.52 38.04 -1.21
N SER A 655 16.70 37.89 -0.60
CA SER A 655 17.68 38.99 -0.52
C SER A 655 18.07 39.51 -1.90
N ASP A 656 18.19 38.62 -2.90
CA ASP A 656 18.51 38.96 -4.28
C ASP A 656 17.34 39.65 -4.99
N ILE A 657 16.11 39.15 -4.79
CA ILE A 657 14.86 39.78 -5.28
C ILE A 657 14.72 41.21 -4.75
N ILE A 658 14.93 41.42 -3.44
CA ILE A 658 14.84 42.73 -2.79
C ILE A 658 15.95 43.68 -3.29
N SER A 659 17.17 43.17 -3.51
CA SER A 659 18.33 44.00 -3.87
C SER A 659 18.40 44.36 -5.35
N ASN A 660 17.96 43.47 -6.25
CA ASN A 660 18.18 43.58 -7.69
C ASN A 660 16.90 43.72 -8.52
N GLY A 661 15.71 43.48 -7.96
CA GLY A 661 14.42 43.79 -8.59
C GLY A 661 14.15 43.10 -9.93
N GLU A 662 14.70 41.89 -10.17
CA GLU A 662 14.55 41.18 -11.44
C GLU A 662 13.43 40.11 -11.40
N LYS A 663 12.53 40.19 -12.39
CA LYS A 663 11.41 39.26 -12.64
C LYS A 663 11.85 37.80 -12.86
N SER A 664 13.06 37.59 -13.39
CA SER A 664 13.63 36.26 -13.71
C SER A 664 13.92 35.42 -12.46
N ARG A 665 14.31 36.07 -11.35
CA ARG A 665 14.64 35.39 -10.08
C ARG A 665 13.41 34.99 -9.27
N ILE A 666 12.28 35.65 -9.50
CA ILE A 666 11.01 35.27 -8.89
C ILE A 666 10.46 33.99 -9.53
N GLU A 667 10.72 33.76 -10.81
CA GLU A 667 10.42 32.47 -11.47
C GLU A 667 11.30 31.33 -10.91
N ASP A 668 12.59 31.58 -10.64
CA ASP A 668 13.47 30.63 -9.96
C ASP A 668 12.96 30.28 -8.55
N PHE A 669 12.47 31.28 -7.79
CA PHE A 669 11.85 31.09 -6.49
C PHE A 669 10.57 30.24 -6.59
N ILE A 670 9.65 30.58 -7.51
CA ILE A 670 8.42 29.82 -7.77
C ILE A 670 8.75 28.36 -8.17
N ARG A 671 9.75 28.16 -9.02
CA ARG A 671 10.24 26.86 -9.46
C ARG A 671 10.75 26.04 -8.27
N TYR A 672 11.56 26.63 -7.40
CA TYR A 672 12.07 25.98 -6.18
C TYR A 672 10.93 25.53 -5.26
N VAL A 673 9.92 26.39 -5.01
CA VAL A 673 8.77 26.03 -4.16
C VAL A 673 7.99 24.84 -4.71
N LYS A 674 7.76 24.79 -6.03
CA LYS A 674 7.06 23.68 -6.71
C LYS A 674 7.85 22.37 -6.72
N LEU A 675 9.16 22.42 -6.98
CA LEU A 675 10.05 21.25 -7.02
C LEU A 675 10.12 20.50 -5.69
N TYR A 676 10.10 21.23 -4.57
CA TYR A 676 10.29 20.66 -3.23
C TYR A 676 8.99 20.55 -2.41
N GLN A 677 7.83 20.84 -3.02
CA GLN A 677 6.50 20.81 -2.36
C GLN A 677 6.45 21.56 -1.02
N VAL A 678 7.25 22.60 -0.86
CA VAL A 678 7.27 23.42 0.36
C VAL A 678 6.12 24.42 0.27
N SER A 679 5.39 24.69 1.35
CA SER A 679 4.31 25.69 1.27
C SER A 679 4.90 27.09 1.00
N TYR A 680 4.34 27.81 0.01
CA TYR A 680 4.71 29.21 -0.28
C TYR A 680 4.71 30.08 0.98
N ILE A 681 3.74 29.82 1.86
CA ILE A 681 3.49 30.53 3.11
C ILE A 681 4.63 30.31 4.13
N ALA A 682 5.16 29.09 4.25
CA ALA A 682 6.30 28.84 5.12
C ALA A 682 7.53 29.62 4.68
N LEU A 683 7.78 29.70 3.37
CA LEU A 683 8.92 30.40 2.76
C LEU A 683 8.78 31.93 2.78
N ILE A 684 7.56 32.44 2.73
CA ILE A 684 7.24 33.86 2.83
C ILE A 684 7.28 34.35 4.29
N VAL A 685 6.85 33.52 5.25
CA VAL A 685 7.02 33.79 6.68
C VAL A 685 8.52 33.76 7.06
N ILE A 686 9.31 32.83 6.48
CA ILE A 686 10.78 32.81 6.55
C ILE A 686 11.39 34.16 6.14
N ALA A 687 10.82 34.80 5.12
CA ALA A 687 11.31 36.06 4.58
C ALA A 687 10.98 37.28 5.45
N SER A 688 9.74 37.34 5.93
CA SER A 688 9.16 38.51 6.60
C SER A 688 9.91 38.96 7.87
N CYS A 689 10.57 38.03 8.56
CA CYS A 689 11.28 38.30 9.81
C CYS A 689 12.65 38.96 9.62
N GLU A 690 13.28 38.87 8.45
CA GLU A 690 14.63 39.41 8.22
C GLU A 690 14.65 40.80 7.58
N TRP A 691 13.64 41.13 6.75
CA TRP A 691 13.64 42.38 5.98
C TRP A 691 12.60 43.41 6.44
N GLY A 692 11.47 42.98 7.03
CA GLY A 692 10.40 43.87 7.48
C GLY A 692 9.08 43.67 6.74
N GLU A 693 7.99 44.19 7.29
CA GLU A 693 6.64 44.05 6.73
C GLU A 693 6.51 44.71 5.35
N GLY A 694 7.20 45.83 5.10
CA GLY A 694 7.15 46.54 3.82
C GLY A 694 7.84 45.82 2.66
N GLU A 695 8.98 45.17 2.89
CA GLU A 695 9.66 44.35 1.88
C GLU A 695 8.87 43.07 1.55
N MET A 696 8.17 42.50 2.54
CA MET A 696 7.31 41.35 2.37
C MET A 696 6.11 41.65 1.47
N GLU A 697 5.46 42.80 1.67
CA GLU A 697 4.36 43.27 0.82
C GLU A 697 4.80 43.39 -0.65
N ALA A 698 6.01 43.92 -0.89
CA ALA A 698 6.54 44.06 -2.25
C ALA A 698 6.78 42.69 -2.93
N VAL A 699 7.37 41.72 -2.21
CA VAL A 699 7.64 40.38 -2.74
C VAL A 699 6.34 39.63 -3.04
N LEU A 700 5.37 39.66 -2.12
CA LEU A 700 4.04 39.08 -2.33
C LEU A 700 3.33 39.71 -3.52
N GLY A 701 3.42 41.04 -3.66
CA GLY A 701 2.89 41.77 -4.81
C GLY A 701 3.47 41.27 -6.13
N TYR A 702 4.81 41.16 -6.23
CA TYR A 702 5.46 40.70 -7.46
C TYR A 702 5.13 39.24 -7.82
N ILE A 703 5.02 38.35 -6.83
CA ILE A 703 4.63 36.95 -7.06
C ILE A 703 3.19 36.88 -7.59
N GLY A 704 2.27 37.60 -6.95
CA GLY A 704 0.88 37.66 -7.38
C GLY A 704 0.73 38.19 -8.80
N GLU A 705 1.52 39.21 -9.18
CA GLU A 705 1.54 39.74 -10.54
C GLU A 705 2.08 38.75 -11.56
N ILE A 706 3.13 37.98 -11.25
CA ILE A 706 3.65 36.95 -12.15
C ILE A 706 2.63 35.84 -12.37
N TYR A 707 1.90 35.41 -11.33
CA TYR A 707 0.83 34.44 -11.50
C TYR A 707 -0.31 34.96 -12.36
N LEU A 708 -0.71 36.22 -12.19
CA LEU A 708 -1.68 36.87 -13.06
C LEU A 708 -1.21 36.91 -14.53
N GLU A 709 0.06 37.26 -14.77
CA GLU A 709 0.63 37.28 -16.13
C GLU A 709 0.66 35.89 -16.78
N LYS A 710 0.80 34.83 -15.97
CA LYS A 710 0.76 33.43 -16.42
C LYS A 710 -0.66 32.84 -16.47
N ASN A 711 -1.71 33.63 -16.23
CA ASN A 711 -3.12 33.20 -16.14
C ASN A 711 -3.39 32.14 -15.04
N MET A 712 -2.60 32.13 -13.97
CA MET A 712 -2.78 31.28 -12.79
C MET A 712 -3.61 32.03 -11.74
N ASP A 713 -4.89 32.23 -12.04
CA ASP A 713 -5.75 33.16 -11.29
C ASP A 713 -6.03 32.73 -9.84
N GLU A 714 -6.12 31.42 -9.57
CA GLU A 714 -6.36 30.89 -8.22
C GLU A 714 -5.13 31.05 -7.31
N ASP A 715 -3.94 30.74 -7.82
CA ASP A 715 -2.68 30.97 -7.11
C ASP A 715 -2.45 32.46 -6.85
N ALA A 716 -2.74 33.31 -7.84
CA ALA A 716 -2.69 34.77 -7.68
C ALA A 716 -3.66 35.24 -6.59
N ALA A 717 -4.90 34.75 -6.58
CA ALA A 717 -5.90 35.12 -5.59
C ALA A 717 -5.47 34.73 -4.16
N ASN A 718 -4.87 33.55 -3.99
CA ASN A 718 -4.35 33.12 -2.70
C ASN A 718 -3.23 34.06 -2.22
N ILE A 719 -2.27 34.40 -3.10
CA ILE A 719 -1.15 35.29 -2.77
C ILE A 719 -1.63 36.70 -2.40
N PHE A 720 -2.56 37.28 -3.16
CA PHE A 720 -3.12 38.59 -2.83
C PHE A 720 -4.01 38.56 -1.57
N GLY A 721 -4.71 37.45 -1.31
CA GLY A 721 -5.46 37.23 -0.06
C GLY A 721 -4.55 37.29 1.16
N TYR A 722 -3.40 36.62 1.12
CA TYR A 722 -2.40 36.69 2.19
C TYR A 722 -1.80 38.08 2.34
N LEU A 723 -1.55 38.78 1.23
CA LEU A 723 -1.08 40.16 1.28
C LEU A 723 -2.09 41.07 2.03
N LEU A 724 -3.39 40.84 1.88
CA LEU A 724 -4.43 41.54 2.64
C LEU A 724 -4.57 41.09 4.09
N ASP A 725 -4.29 39.82 4.42
CA ASP A 725 -4.22 39.39 5.83
C ASP A 725 -3.07 40.09 6.57
N CYS A 726 -1.96 40.35 5.88
CA CYS A 726 -0.82 41.11 6.41
C CYS A 726 -1.08 42.62 6.45
N ASN A 727 -1.59 43.18 5.36
CA ASN A 727 -1.94 44.60 5.25
C ASN A 727 -3.34 44.77 4.66
N PRO A 728 -4.37 44.83 5.53
CA PRO A 728 -5.76 44.98 5.10
C PRO A 728 -6.04 46.28 4.34
N ASP A 729 -5.14 47.26 4.40
CA ASP A 729 -5.29 48.57 3.74
C ASP A 729 -4.61 48.61 2.35
N ASN A 730 -4.06 47.50 1.86
CA ASN A 730 -3.41 47.45 0.55
C ASN A 730 -4.44 47.50 -0.61
N ASP A 731 -4.65 48.71 -1.14
CA ASP A 731 -5.62 48.97 -2.21
C ASP A 731 -5.27 48.28 -3.55
N ASP A 732 -4.00 48.02 -3.84
CA ASP A 732 -3.59 47.31 -5.07
C ASP A 732 -4.00 45.83 -5.01
N ALA A 733 -3.70 45.12 -3.92
CA ALA A 733 -4.12 43.73 -3.76
C ALA A 733 -5.65 43.57 -3.76
N LYS A 734 -6.40 44.52 -3.17
CA LYS A 734 -7.87 44.57 -3.28
C LYS A 734 -8.32 44.71 -4.73
N TYR A 735 -7.67 45.60 -5.50
CA TYR A 735 -7.98 45.76 -6.92
C TYR A 735 -7.67 44.49 -7.72
N LYS A 736 -6.52 43.86 -7.51
CA LYS A 736 -6.12 42.62 -8.21
C LYS A 736 -7.09 41.47 -7.89
N LEU A 737 -7.49 41.31 -6.62
CA LEU A 737 -8.54 40.35 -6.23
C LEU A 737 -9.89 40.66 -6.86
N GLY A 738 -10.30 41.94 -6.82
CA GLY A 738 -11.52 42.41 -7.48
C GLY A 738 -11.52 42.09 -8.98
N TYR A 739 -10.39 42.28 -9.65
CA TYR A 739 -10.20 41.95 -11.06
C TYR A 739 -10.22 40.43 -11.33
N ILE A 740 -9.58 39.62 -10.49
CA ILE A 740 -9.64 38.15 -10.59
C ILE A 740 -11.08 37.65 -10.46
N TYR A 741 -11.78 38.06 -9.41
CA TYR A 741 -13.18 37.64 -9.22
C TYR A 741 -14.09 38.15 -10.34
N TYR A 742 -13.84 39.34 -10.89
CA TYR A 742 -14.53 39.85 -12.08
C TYR A 742 -14.29 38.96 -13.31
N LYS A 743 -13.03 38.56 -13.58
CA LYS A 743 -12.65 37.65 -14.67
C LYS A 743 -13.36 36.30 -14.55
N HIS A 744 -13.59 35.83 -13.33
CA HIS A 744 -14.33 34.59 -13.05
C HIS A 744 -15.85 34.77 -12.90
N ASN A 745 -16.41 35.94 -13.26
CA ASN A 745 -17.83 36.26 -13.15
C ASN A 745 -18.41 36.19 -11.72
N ASN A 746 -17.57 36.24 -10.69
CA ASN A 746 -17.99 36.37 -9.30
C ASN A 746 -18.13 37.85 -8.94
N PHE A 747 -19.18 38.47 -9.48
CA PHE A 747 -19.41 39.91 -9.42
C PHE A 747 -19.65 40.44 -8.01
N GLU A 748 -20.25 39.64 -7.13
CA GLU A 748 -20.52 40.01 -5.73
C GLU A 748 -19.21 40.16 -4.96
N LYS A 749 -18.35 39.15 -5.02
CA LYS A 749 -17.04 39.17 -4.36
C LYS A 749 -16.08 40.17 -5.02
N ALA A 750 -16.18 40.34 -6.34
CA ALA A 750 -15.43 41.39 -7.03
C ALA A 750 -15.81 42.80 -6.52
N MET A 751 -17.12 43.07 -6.38
CA MET A 751 -17.58 44.37 -5.87
C MET A 751 -17.17 44.59 -4.41
N GLU A 752 -17.23 43.56 -3.57
CA GLU A 752 -16.79 43.60 -2.17
C GLU A 752 -15.36 44.13 -2.04
N TYR A 753 -14.40 43.56 -2.78
CA TYR A 753 -13.01 44.02 -2.73
C TYR A 753 -12.83 45.41 -3.34
N LEU A 754 -13.54 45.74 -4.43
CA LEU A 754 -13.42 47.04 -5.08
C LEU A 754 -14.03 48.18 -4.25
N GLU A 755 -15.09 47.93 -3.49
CA GLU A 755 -15.70 48.89 -2.55
C GLU A 755 -14.83 49.12 -1.30
N ALA A 756 -14.04 48.13 -0.92
CA ALA A 756 -13.10 48.21 0.21
C ALA A 756 -11.81 49.01 -0.10
N ILE A 757 -11.65 49.51 -1.34
CA ILE A 757 -10.50 50.34 -1.76
C ILE A 757 -10.68 51.77 -1.22
N SER A 758 -9.68 52.25 -0.48
CA SER A 758 -9.73 53.54 0.21
C SER A 758 -9.61 54.72 -0.75
N TYR A 759 -8.78 54.59 -1.80
CA TYR A 759 -8.56 55.63 -2.81
C TYR A 759 -8.81 55.08 -4.22
N PRO A 760 -10.09 54.99 -4.67
CA PRO A 760 -10.42 54.39 -5.95
C PRO A 760 -9.86 55.21 -7.12
N THR A 761 -9.13 54.53 -8.01
CA THR A 761 -8.66 55.10 -9.27
C THR A 761 -9.76 55.10 -10.32
N MET A 762 -9.54 55.77 -11.45
CA MET A 762 -10.46 55.72 -12.59
C MET A 762 -10.71 54.29 -13.09
N GLU A 763 -9.70 53.41 -13.01
CA GLU A 763 -9.80 52.00 -13.42
C GLU A 763 -10.69 51.18 -12.47
N VAL A 764 -10.57 51.43 -11.16
CA VAL A 764 -11.45 50.83 -10.13
C VAL A 764 -12.91 51.24 -10.40
N GLU A 765 -13.16 52.52 -10.65
CA GLU A 765 -14.50 53.02 -10.94
C GLU A 765 -15.04 52.49 -12.28
N GLU A 766 -14.20 52.33 -13.30
CA GLU A 766 -14.59 51.71 -14.57
C GLU A 766 -14.97 50.24 -14.39
N LEU A 767 -14.18 49.48 -13.61
CA LEU A 767 -14.45 48.07 -13.31
C LEU A 767 -15.74 47.91 -12.50
N LYS A 768 -15.97 48.76 -11.49
CA LYS A 768 -17.25 48.82 -10.74
C LYS A 768 -18.44 49.13 -11.65
N ASN A 769 -18.30 50.12 -12.54
CA ASN A 769 -19.35 50.46 -13.50
C ASN A 769 -19.61 49.32 -14.50
N ASN A 770 -18.58 48.58 -14.91
CA ASN A 770 -18.72 47.39 -15.74
C ASN A 770 -19.47 46.28 -14.99
N ILE A 771 -19.13 46.01 -13.72
CA ILE A 771 -19.85 45.06 -12.89
C ILE A 771 -21.33 45.47 -12.74
N MET A 772 -21.62 46.74 -12.46
CA MET A 772 -23.02 47.22 -12.36
C MET A 772 -23.78 47.14 -13.68
N ARG A 773 -23.09 47.25 -14.82
CA ARG A 773 -23.69 47.23 -16.16
C ARG A 773 -23.90 45.82 -16.71
N PHE A 774 -23.05 44.87 -16.32
CA PHE A 774 -23.02 43.50 -16.87
C PHE A 774 -23.34 42.40 -15.85
N GLY A 775 -23.28 42.69 -14.55
CA GLY A 775 -23.44 41.72 -13.44
C GLY A 775 -24.81 41.71 -12.75
N ILE A 776 -25.77 42.56 -13.18
CA ILE A 776 -27.18 42.41 -12.77
C ILE A 776 -27.90 41.63 -13.87
N ASN A 777 -27.97 40.31 -13.69
CA ASN A 777 -29.03 39.45 -14.20
C ASN A 777 -29.26 38.30 -13.22
#